data_AF-A0A3M1B3N9-F1
#
_entry.id   AF-A0A3M1B3N9-F1
#
_cell.length_a   1.000
_cell.length_b   1.000
_cell.length_c   1.000
_cell.angle_alpha   90.00
_cell.angle_beta   90.00
_cell.angle_gamma   90.00
#
_symmetry.space_group_name_H-M   'P 1'
#
loop_
_entity.id
_entity.type
_entity.pdbx_description
1 polymer ?
#
loop_
_entity_poly.entity_id
_entity_poly.type
_entity_poly.pdbx_seq_one_letter_code
_entity_poly.pdbx_strand_id
1 'polypeptide(L)'
;MEHQPPSPEENQPQDQPPSSEKHPQNQTPEKTKPSPKDTFPSKESSKEPSTKPSSPPTPSSKEATSPLFPSEDAPTPIESEKISTEQLKALERFQQLLLQHKKGISIASICGLACLFLGLWLGGLGAPSTQKTTAKGDDGVLFWSCAMHPQVQQPGPGKCPICGMDLIPIRFVQEEGPVLRMSERGKKLAQVQTAPVLYRRLSHKVRLYGKITYDETLLHYITMRFPGRIDALYVDFTGAHVRKGDHLAYIYSPELRSAQEELLSDIQAYKEALKTKDPLNIQLAKKKMEASRKKLELWDIPPQEIEKIIQSGKTQDHITIYSTVEGTVIHKDAVIGRYQKEGDKIYTIANLKRVWLFLDAYESDLVWLGYGQKVIFEVEAYPGRKFEGRIAYIDPFLNNKTRTVTVRVEVPNEHLLLKPNMLAIATIEAQVASDGTLVSQELQGKWICPMHPYETTTKPGQTCSRCGMKLEPAQTLGFVSLQPKKSRVLTIPATAPLITGKRAVVYVEDPNDPSKYIGRVIELGPRAGDYYVVKSGLVEGEKVVVHGAFQIDSSLQIMARPSMMSPPKKKKKNSVPIFAIANAPYHKEMEPVLRQYFRIQQALSQNEQKKLALLKKQLLAKLQNLHFEKMTQLPLSSKTKLKKLVKKLLQSVQKADSSKLKAFRNAFAKWTKILEEYLLHFGHTLPQPIYKAFCPMAFKNKGGYWLQIQKEIQNAYMGTEMLTCGSIKNTFPPLPPKAIGDMAFVQDNLSPYFRRSFHKFSQKIIENYLKIHRKIYQKKTNLSTERLQILKLIFEFQPKKHFPKKELPTVQRILEAMRWAVLDLRGKKIQEIRRDFLDFSTALKAWIERFGHTYPKPLYLYNCTKYRRGLGGHWLQSAFAPKDPYQPGDNPVLEQTFAPYRARRNPF
;
A
#
# COMPACT_ATOMS: atom_id res chain seq x y z
N MET A 1 44.60 -73.68 -1.29
CA MET A 1 44.28 -72.59 -0.36
C MET A 1 42.81 -72.23 -0.58
N GLU A 2 41.83 -72.96 -0.04
CA GLU A 2 41.64 -73.45 1.36
C GLU A 2 41.34 -72.29 2.34
N HIS A 3 40.40 -72.38 3.29
CA HIS A 3 39.48 -73.49 3.61
C HIS A 3 38.12 -72.98 4.18
N GLN A 4 37.32 -73.92 4.71
CA GLN A 4 35.90 -73.83 5.08
C GLN A 4 35.64 -73.26 6.52
N PRO A 5 34.37 -73.17 7.00
CA PRO A 5 33.97 -72.34 8.14
C PRO A 5 33.63 -73.15 9.42
N PRO A 6 32.98 -72.51 10.42
CA PRO A 6 31.82 -73.07 11.14
C PRO A 6 30.54 -72.25 10.82
N SER A 7 29.30 -72.78 10.72
CA SER A 7 28.57 -73.91 11.35
C SER A 7 27.74 -73.49 12.59
N PRO A 8 26.64 -74.20 12.93
CA PRO A 8 25.37 -73.53 13.28
C PRO A 8 24.81 -73.89 14.67
N GLU A 9 23.58 -73.43 14.97
CA GLU A 9 22.76 -73.97 16.06
C GLU A 9 21.28 -74.07 15.64
N GLU A 10 20.64 -75.21 15.94
CA GLU A 10 19.21 -75.48 15.74
C GLU A 10 18.52 -75.66 17.09
N ASN A 11 17.22 -75.36 17.17
CA ASN A 11 16.23 -76.33 17.68
C ASN A 11 14.78 -75.86 17.43
N GLN A 12 13.86 -76.83 17.35
CA GLN A 12 12.42 -76.63 17.12
C GLN A 12 11.59 -77.08 18.36
N PRO A 13 10.38 -77.67 18.25
CA PRO A 13 9.11 -76.96 18.45
C PRO A 13 8.22 -77.62 19.54
N GLN A 14 6.95 -77.18 19.67
CA GLN A 14 5.86 -78.05 20.16
C GLN A 14 4.45 -77.57 19.77
N ASP A 15 3.48 -78.49 19.77
CA ASP A 15 2.17 -78.39 19.09
C ASP A 15 0.93 -78.41 20.00
N GLN A 16 -0.01 -77.49 19.73
CA GLN A 16 -1.48 -77.68 19.65
C GLN A 16 -2.25 -78.25 20.89
N PRO A 17 -3.46 -78.87 20.79
CA PRO A 17 -4.75 -78.22 21.16
C PRO A 17 -5.62 -79.12 22.11
N PRO A 18 -6.99 -79.16 22.15
CA PRO A 18 -8.08 -78.30 21.62
C PRO A 18 -9.27 -78.03 22.61
N SER A 19 -10.43 -77.59 22.08
CA SER A 19 -11.83 -77.76 22.58
C SER A 19 -12.38 -76.81 23.68
N SER A 20 -13.70 -76.55 23.83
CA SER A 20 -14.86 -76.46 22.90
C SER A 20 -16.12 -75.89 23.63
N GLU A 21 -17.24 -75.68 22.89
CA GLU A 21 -18.62 -75.38 23.41
C GLU A 21 -18.89 -73.95 23.95
N LYS A 22 -20.11 -73.34 23.90
CA LYS A 22 -21.41 -73.67 23.25
C LYS A 22 -22.22 -72.40 22.89
N HIS A 23 -23.39 -72.59 22.27
CA HIS A 23 -24.29 -71.63 21.56
C HIS A 23 -25.60 -71.35 22.40
N PRO A 24 -26.72 -70.70 21.94
CA PRO A 24 -27.01 -69.79 20.81
C PRO A 24 -28.06 -68.64 21.11
N GLN A 25 -28.64 -68.02 20.06
CA GLN A 25 -29.96 -67.30 19.97
C GLN A 25 -30.07 -65.90 20.61
N ASN A 26 -30.84 -64.90 20.12
CA ASN A 26 -31.81 -64.74 18.99
C ASN A 26 -31.94 -63.19 18.65
N GLN A 27 -32.68 -62.60 17.70
CA GLN A 27 -33.68 -62.99 16.66
C GLN A 27 -33.74 -61.93 15.49
N THR A 28 -34.85 -61.86 14.73
CA THR A 28 -35.14 -61.02 13.52
C THR A 28 -36.69 -60.87 13.36
N PRO A 29 -37.35 -60.32 12.29
CA PRO A 29 -37.00 -59.46 11.10
C PRO A 29 -37.98 -58.22 11.01
N GLU A 30 -38.48 -57.56 9.93
CA GLU A 30 -38.19 -57.35 8.47
C GLU A 30 -38.99 -56.11 7.90
N LYS A 31 -38.67 -55.65 6.66
CA LYS A 31 -39.52 -54.89 5.67
C LYS A 31 -40.05 -53.47 6.07
N THR A 32 -40.49 -52.56 5.18
CA THR A 32 -40.86 -52.61 3.73
C THR A 32 -40.51 -51.28 2.97
N LYS A 33 -40.51 -51.30 1.62
CA LYS A 33 -40.54 -50.14 0.68
C LYS A 33 -42.01 -49.83 0.23
N PRO A 34 -42.38 -48.80 -0.60
CA PRO A 34 -41.59 -48.04 -1.59
C PRO A 34 -41.85 -46.50 -1.67
N SER A 35 -41.41 -45.87 -2.78
CA SER A 35 -41.65 -44.47 -3.23
C SER A 35 -42.61 -44.44 -4.45
N PRO A 36 -43.26 -43.32 -4.85
CA PRO A 36 -42.59 -42.25 -5.64
C PRO A 36 -43.22 -40.81 -5.59
N LYS A 37 -42.56 -39.81 -6.25
CA LYS A 37 -43.07 -38.68 -7.10
C LYS A 37 -44.27 -37.77 -6.64
N ASP A 38 -44.45 -36.51 -7.05
CA ASP A 38 -43.77 -35.56 -7.98
C ASP A 38 -44.12 -34.08 -7.61
N THR A 39 -43.46 -33.08 -8.23
CA THR A 39 -43.87 -31.65 -8.43
C THR A 39 -43.89 -30.56 -7.32
N PHE A 40 -43.60 -29.32 -7.77
CA PHE A 40 -43.70 -27.98 -7.13
C PHE A 40 -45.15 -27.39 -7.23
N PRO A 41 -45.58 -26.23 -6.64
CA PRO A 41 -44.79 -25.00 -6.38
C PRO A 41 -45.15 -24.04 -5.20
N SER A 42 -44.32 -22.98 -5.10
CA SER A 42 -44.64 -21.56 -4.73
C SER A 42 -45.09 -21.11 -3.32
N LYS A 43 -44.23 -20.23 -2.75
CA LYS A 43 -44.51 -18.90 -2.12
C LYS A 43 -45.07 -18.73 -0.69
N GLU A 44 -44.45 -17.71 -0.05
CA GLU A 44 -44.99 -16.71 0.90
C GLU A 44 -45.25 -17.04 2.40
N SER A 45 -44.34 -16.49 3.22
CA SER A 45 -44.63 -15.67 4.42
C SER A 45 -45.21 -16.31 5.70
N SER A 46 -44.37 -16.45 6.73
CA SER A 46 -44.36 -15.54 7.92
C SER A 46 -43.80 -16.18 9.20
N LYS A 47 -43.50 -15.32 10.20
CA LYS A 47 -43.19 -15.59 11.62
C LYS A 47 -41.84 -16.25 11.97
N GLU A 48 -40.99 -15.44 12.58
CA GLU A 48 -39.97 -15.89 13.56
C GLU A 48 -40.67 -16.49 14.80
N PRO A 49 -39.95 -17.28 15.61
CA PRO A 49 -39.64 -16.73 16.94
C PRO A 49 -38.16 -16.87 17.35
N SER A 50 -37.78 -16.09 18.36
CA SER A 50 -36.42 -15.95 18.87
C SER A 50 -35.94 -17.12 19.73
N THR A 51 -34.65 -17.47 19.60
CA THR A 51 -33.91 -18.30 20.56
C THR A 51 -32.57 -17.64 20.91
N LYS A 52 -32.12 -17.82 22.17
CA LYS A 52 -30.84 -17.29 22.68
C LYS A 52 -29.72 -18.32 22.42
N PRO A 53 -28.48 -17.89 22.12
CA PRO A 53 -27.30 -18.74 22.31
C PRO A 53 -26.98 -18.83 23.81
N SER A 54 -26.75 -20.04 24.31
CA SER A 54 -26.26 -20.32 25.67
C SER A 54 -24.73 -20.31 25.73
N SER A 55 -24.19 -20.05 26.93
CA SER A 55 -22.75 -20.08 27.22
C SER A 55 -22.25 -21.50 27.57
N PRO A 56 -21.10 -21.96 27.04
CA PRO A 56 -20.44 -23.19 27.51
C PRO A 56 -19.66 -22.96 28.83
N PRO A 57 -19.38 -24.03 29.61
CA PRO A 57 -18.90 -23.92 31.00
C PRO A 57 -17.39 -24.02 31.19
N THR A 58 -16.93 -23.66 32.39
CA THR A 58 -15.56 -23.86 32.90
C THR A 58 -15.40 -25.23 33.57
N PRO A 59 -14.31 -25.98 33.33
CA PRO A 59 -13.87 -27.09 34.18
C PRO A 59 -12.74 -26.68 35.14
N SER A 60 -12.54 -27.45 36.22
CA SER A 60 -11.45 -27.30 37.20
C SER A 60 -10.85 -28.67 37.52
N SER A 61 -9.53 -28.75 37.65
CA SER A 61 -8.79 -29.94 38.14
C SER A 61 -7.41 -29.54 38.70
N LYS A 62 -6.76 -30.47 39.40
CA LYS A 62 -5.53 -30.26 40.18
C LYS A 62 -4.32 -31.04 39.60
N GLU A 63 -3.12 -30.63 40.04
CA GLU A 63 -1.90 -31.40 40.42
C GLU A 63 -1.73 -32.85 39.91
N ALA A 64 -0.58 -33.33 39.43
CA ALA A 64 0.79 -32.78 39.20
C ALA A 64 1.55 -33.74 38.20
N THR A 65 2.88 -33.89 38.00
CA THR A 65 4.16 -33.56 38.69
C THR A 65 5.35 -33.46 37.70
N SER A 66 6.53 -32.98 38.17
CA SER A 66 7.94 -33.46 38.01
C SER A 66 8.53 -34.07 36.70
N PRO A 67 9.88 -34.00 36.45
CA PRO A 67 10.95 -33.20 37.10
C PRO A 67 12.03 -32.58 36.13
N LEU A 68 13.14 -32.04 36.71
CA LEU A 68 14.50 -31.77 36.16
C LEU A 68 14.84 -30.41 35.46
N PHE A 69 15.25 -29.43 36.29
CA PHE A 69 16.45 -28.54 36.25
C PHE A 69 17.00 -27.87 34.95
N PRO A 70 17.76 -26.74 35.06
CA PRO A 70 17.79 -25.69 36.11
C PRO A 70 17.74 -24.25 35.57
N SER A 71 17.50 -23.28 36.46
CA SER A 71 17.83 -21.85 36.26
C SER A 71 18.07 -21.18 37.62
N GLU A 72 19.19 -20.47 37.78
CA GLU A 72 19.59 -19.82 39.03
C GLU A 72 19.21 -18.32 39.08
N ASP A 73 19.58 -17.64 40.19
CA ASP A 73 19.56 -16.18 40.42
C ASP A 73 18.20 -15.46 40.57
N ALA A 74 17.56 -15.70 41.72
CA ALA A 74 16.82 -14.66 42.47
C ALA A 74 17.05 -14.85 43.98
N PRO A 75 17.16 -13.78 44.80
CA PRO A 75 17.81 -13.85 46.11
C PRO A 75 16.93 -14.37 47.27
N THR A 76 17.57 -15.05 48.21
CA THR A 76 17.04 -15.47 49.51
C THR A 76 17.09 -14.36 50.57
N PRO A 77 16.30 -14.45 51.66
CA PRO A 77 16.30 -13.47 52.75
C PRO A 77 17.56 -13.58 53.63
N ILE A 78 17.95 -12.46 54.25
CA ILE A 78 19.11 -12.35 55.14
C ILE A 78 18.67 -12.40 56.60
N GLU A 79 19.24 -13.31 57.39
CA GLU A 79 19.09 -13.35 58.85
C GLU A 79 19.91 -12.23 59.53
N SER A 80 19.50 -11.81 60.73
CA SER A 80 20.15 -10.70 61.44
C SER A 80 21.45 -11.13 62.13
N GLU A 81 22.59 -10.92 61.47
CA GLU A 81 23.90 -10.98 62.12
C GLU A 81 24.09 -9.90 63.21
N LYS A 82 24.91 -10.23 64.21
CA LYS A 82 25.12 -9.42 65.41
C LYS A 82 26.22 -8.39 65.18
N ILE A 83 25.95 -7.14 65.57
CA ILE A 83 26.91 -6.02 65.49
C ILE A 83 28.16 -6.34 66.32
N SER A 84 29.34 -6.16 65.72
CA SER A 84 30.63 -6.41 66.37
C SER A 84 31.02 -5.30 67.36
N THR A 85 31.78 -5.66 68.39
CA THR A 85 32.15 -4.81 69.52
C THR A 85 33.09 -3.64 69.17
N GLU A 86 33.57 -3.54 67.94
CA GLU A 86 34.32 -2.38 67.45
C GLU A 86 33.41 -1.21 67.04
N GLN A 87 32.21 -1.48 66.48
CA GLN A 87 31.32 -0.41 66.01
C GLN A 87 30.79 0.46 67.16
N LEU A 88 30.59 -0.12 68.34
CA LEU A 88 30.24 0.62 69.57
C LEU A 88 31.36 1.59 69.99
N LYS A 89 32.62 1.14 69.98
CA LYS A 89 33.79 1.98 70.34
C LYS A 89 34.04 3.12 69.35
N ALA A 90 33.65 2.95 68.08
CA ALA A 90 33.67 4.02 67.10
C ALA A 90 32.63 5.11 67.43
N LEU A 91 31.44 4.71 67.91
CA LEU A 91 30.36 5.64 68.27
C LEU A 91 30.71 6.48 69.50
N GLU A 92 31.26 5.87 70.55
CA GLU A 92 31.67 6.56 71.78
C GLU A 92 32.74 7.65 71.52
N ARG A 93 33.73 7.35 70.67
CA ARG A 93 34.76 8.31 70.24
C ARG A 93 34.17 9.51 69.50
N PHE A 94 33.15 9.30 68.67
CA PHE A 94 32.44 10.37 67.98
C PHE A 94 31.63 11.24 68.96
N GLN A 95 31.04 10.64 69.99
CA GLN A 95 30.27 11.34 71.01
C GLN A 95 31.14 12.22 71.93
N GLN A 96 32.37 11.78 72.25
CA GLN A 96 33.32 12.59 73.03
C GLN A 96 33.83 13.82 72.26
N LEU A 97 34.11 13.69 70.95
CA LEU A 97 34.53 14.82 70.10
C LEU A 97 33.51 15.96 70.05
N LEU A 98 32.21 15.63 70.03
CA LEU A 98 31.13 16.63 70.00
C LEU A 98 30.97 17.41 71.32
N LEU A 99 31.52 16.93 72.44
CA LEU A 99 31.43 17.61 73.73
C LEU A 99 32.54 18.67 73.95
N GLN A 100 33.70 18.53 73.30
CA GLN A 100 34.81 19.49 73.48
C GLN A 100 34.55 20.85 72.80
N HIS A 101 33.72 20.91 71.75
CA HIS A 101 33.48 22.17 71.01
C HIS A 101 32.53 23.17 71.70
N LYS A 102 31.95 22.84 72.86
CA LYS A 102 30.96 23.69 73.56
C LYS A 102 31.51 24.95 74.25
N LYS A 103 32.81 25.24 74.18
CA LYS A 103 33.44 26.45 74.74
C LYS A 103 33.99 27.46 73.70
N GLY A 104 33.90 27.18 72.40
CA GLY A 104 34.44 28.07 71.35
C GLY A 104 33.46 29.09 70.74
N ILE A 105 32.15 28.94 70.99
CA ILE A 105 31.10 29.61 70.18
C ILE A 105 30.84 31.07 70.60
N SER A 106 31.22 31.47 71.83
CA SER A 106 30.87 32.79 72.39
C SER A 106 31.65 33.99 71.82
N ILE A 107 32.72 33.75 71.04
CA ILE A 107 33.59 34.83 70.52
C ILE A 107 33.25 35.18 69.06
N ALA A 108 32.92 34.19 68.22
CA ALA A 108 32.63 34.40 66.80
C ALA A 108 31.42 35.33 66.55
N SER A 109 30.40 35.27 67.41
CA SER A 109 29.18 36.09 67.31
C SER A 109 29.42 37.59 67.48
N ILE A 110 30.49 37.99 68.18
CA ILE A 110 30.81 39.40 68.45
C ILE A 110 31.51 40.04 67.24
N CYS A 111 32.46 39.32 66.62
CA CYS A 111 33.13 39.78 65.39
C CYS A 111 32.16 39.93 64.21
N GLY A 112 31.16 39.04 64.10
CA GLY A 112 30.16 39.09 63.02
C GLY A 112 29.33 40.39 63.01
N LEU A 113 29.00 40.93 64.19
CA LEU A 113 28.24 42.18 64.32
C LEU A 113 29.09 43.42 64.01
N ALA A 114 30.36 43.43 64.40
CA ALA A 114 31.30 44.52 64.09
C ALA A 114 31.52 44.69 62.58
N CYS A 115 31.73 43.59 61.84
CA CYS A 115 31.88 43.65 60.38
C CYS A 115 30.62 44.14 59.66
N LEU A 116 29.44 43.85 60.20
CA LEU A 116 28.15 44.29 59.63
C LEU A 116 27.96 45.81 59.75
N PHE A 117 28.38 46.42 60.87
CA PHE A 117 28.37 47.87 61.03
C PHE A 117 29.43 48.58 60.17
N LEU A 118 30.65 48.02 60.07
CA LEU A 118 31.71 48.61 59.24
C LEU A 118 31.35 48.64 57.75
N GLY A 119 30.74 47.55 57.24
CA GLY A 119 30.28 47.47 55.86
C GLY A 119 29.15 48.44 55.51
N LEU A 120 28.32 48.82 56.49
CA LEU A 120 27.23 49.80 56.32
C LEU A 120 27.71 51.26 56.33
N TRP A 121 28.91 51.55 56.83
CA TRP A 121 29.43 52.92 56.94
C TRP A 121 30.34 53.33 55.77
N LEU A 122 31.00 52.38 55.10
CA LEU A 122 31.96 52.65 54.01
C LEU A 122 31.39 52.53 52.58
N GLY A 123 30.11 52.17 52.42
CA GLY A 123 29.46 52.03 51.09
C GLY A 123 28.84 53.32 50.52
N GLY A 124 29.01 54.46 51.18
CA GLY A 124 28.18 55.65 51.01
C GLY A 124 28.65 56.71 49.99
N LEU A 125 29.06 56.35 48.77
CA LEU A 125 29.20 57.32 47.65
C LEU A 125 29.29 56.62 46.29
N GLY A 126 28.29 56.81 45.42
CA GLY A 126 28.26 56.29 44.06
C GLY A 126 26.89 55.74 43.66
N ALA A 127 26.09 56.55 42.96
CA ALA A 127 24.76 56.16 42.50
C ALA A 127 24.78 55.67 41.04
N PRO A 128 24.59 54.37 40.76
CA PRO A 128 24.28 53.91 39.42
C PRO A 128 22.81 54.19 39.10
N SER A 129 22.53 54.69 37.90
CA SER A 129 21.18 55.05 37.47
C SER A 129 20.20 53.88 37.60
N THR A 130 19.01 54.12 38.16
CA THR A 130 17.90 53.16 38.17
C THR A 130 17.33 52.97 36.76
N GLN A 131 18.02 52.19 35.94
CA GLN A 131 17.43 51.64 34.73
C GLN A 131 16.23 50.79 35.13
N LYS A 132 15.03 51.32 34.91
CA LYS A 132 13.83 50.50 34.78
C LYS A 132 14.08 49.51 33.66
N THR A 133 14.46 48.28 34.00
CA THR A 133 14.35 47.14 33.10
C THR A 133 12.87 46.91 32.83
N THR A 134 12.34 47.66 31.86
CA THR A 134 11.08 47.35 31.22
C THR A 134 11.14 45.88 30.80
N ALA A 135 10.08 45.13 31.12
CA ALA A 135 9.99 43.75 30.70
C ALA A 135 10.01 43.70 29.17
N LYS A 136 11.16 43.35 28.59
CA LYS A 136 11.24 42.91 27.19
C LYS A 136 10.25 41.75 27.07
N GLY A 137 9.38 41.82 26.05
CA GLY A 137 8.25 40.92 25.91
C GLY A 137 8.65 39.45 25.97
N ASP A 138 7.77 38.61 26.51
CA ASP A 138 7.92 37.15 26.55
C ASP A 138 7.66 36.54 25.14
N ASP A 139 8.44 37.01 24.17
CA ASP A 139 8.31 36.73 22.74
C ASP A 139 8.84 35.33 22.40
N GLY A 140 8.15 34.29 22.88
CA GLY A 140 8.31 32.95 22.32
C GLY A 140 7.92 31.75 23.18
N VAL A 141 7.63 31.92 24.48
CA VAL A 141 7.16 30.82 25.33
C VAL A 141 5.68 30.53 25.06
N LEU A 142 5.33 29.25 24.88
CA LEU A 142 3.95 28.81 24.59
C LEU A 142 3.22 28.31 25.83
N PHE A 143 3.91 27.52 26.64
CA PHE A 143 3.48 26.94 27.90
C PHE A 143 4.69 26.31 28.58
N TRP A 144 4.55 26.01 29.87
CA TRP A 144 5.55 25.34 30.70
C TRP A 144 5.12 23.90 30.93
N SER A 145 6.04 22.93 30.83
CA SER A 145 5.71 21.49 30.91
C SER A 145 6.78 20.67 31.61
N CYS A 146 6.40 19.52 32.17
CA CYS A 146 7.30 18.65 32.93
C CYS A 146 7.96 17.63 32.00
N ALA A 147 9.29 17.46 32.11
CA ALA A 147 10.04 16.48 31.34
C ALA A 147 9.55 15.03 31.52
N MET A 148 9.11 14.67 32.74
CA MET A 148 8.55 13.35 33.05
C MET A 148 7.03 13.25 32.83
N HIS A 149 6.33 14.39 32.84
CA HIS A 149 4.87 14.44 32.67
C HIS A 149 4.43 15.46 31.60
N PRO A 150 4.64 15.20 30.29
CA PRO A 150 4.33 16.15 29.20
C PRO A 150 2.85 16.50 29.02
N GLN A 151 1.96 15.79 29.74
CA GLN A 151 0.54 16.08 29.83
C GLN A 151 0.25 17.29 30.72
N VAL A 152 1.13 17.59 31.69
CA VAL A 152 1.07 18.81 32.51
C VAL A 152 1.55 19.98 31.66
N GLN A 153 0.65 20.94 31.40
CA GLN A 153 0.92 22.15 30.64
C GLN A 153 0.32 23.34 31.40
N GLN A 154 1.18 24.24 31.88
CA GLN A 154 0.79 25.44 32.63
C GLN A 154 1.15 26.72 31.85
N PRO A 155 0.41 27.82 32.03
CA PRO A 155 0.66 29.07 31.30
C PRO A 155 1.92 29.82 31.78
N GLY A 156 2.41 29.55 32.99
CA GLY A 156 3.59 30.18 33.58
C GLY A 156 4.50 29.17 34.29
N PRO A 157 5.66 29.64 34.82
CA PRO A 157 6.56 28.81 35.62
C PRO A 157 5.87 28.31 36.89
N GLY A 158 6.25 27.11 37.32
CA GLY A 158 5.69 26.44 38.49
C GLY A 158 6.24 25.03 38.63
N LYS A 159 5.72 24.26 39.59
CA LYS A 159 6.08 22.85 39.82
C LYS A 159 5.03 21.90 39.26
N CYS A 160 5.49 20.74 38.81
CA CYS A 160 4.62 19.67 38.33
C CYS A 160 3.80 19.08 39.50
N PRO A 161 2.46 19.10 39.45
CA PRO A 161 1.62 18.60 40.54
C PRO A 161 1.64 17.07 40.68
N ILE A 162 2.34 16.35 39.80
CA ILE A 162 2.47 14.88 39.83
C ILE A 162 3.81 14.44 40.43
N CYS A 163 4.89 15.22 40.26
CA CYS A 163 6.25 14.80 40.63
C CYS A 163 7.14 15.91 41.25
N GLY A 164 6.59 17.08 41.57
CA GLY A 164 7.30 18.17 42.27
C GLY A 164 8.39 18.90 41.48
N MET A 165 8.89 18.32 40.37
CA MET A 165 9.91 18.95 39.52
C MET A 165 9.42 20.26 38.91
N ASP A 166 10.32 21.24 38.77
CA ASP A 166 10.05 22.50 38.09
C ASP A 166 9.70 22.27 36.61
N LEU A 167 8.75 23.06 36.11
CA LEU A 167 8.33 23.01 34.71
C LEU A 167 9.35 23.74 33.81
N ILE A 168 9.49 23.28 32.57
CA ILE A 168 10.45 23.77 31.58
C ILE A 168 9.69 24.55 30.50
N PRO A 169 10.18 25.74 30.07
CA PRO A 169 9.47 26.59 29.12
C PRO A 169 9.58 26.08 27.68
N ILE A 170 8.45 25.72 27.07
CA ILE A 170 8.39 25.27 25.67
C ILE A 170 8.35 26.50 24.76
N ARG A 171 9.42 26.70 23.98
CA ARG A 171 9.58 27.83 23.05
C ARG A 171 9.29 27.46 21.60
N PHE A 172 8.78 28.40 20.81
CA PHE A 172 8.56 28.20 19.37
C PHE A 172 9.87 28.26 18.57
N VAL A 173 10.55 27.12 18.41
CA VAL A 173 11.67 26.99 17.46
C VAL A 173 11.10 26.92 16.02
N GLN A 174 11.51 27.85 15.15
CA GLN A 174 10.94 28.03 13.80
C GLN A 174 11.76 27.30 12.71
N GLU A 175 12.24 26.08 12.99
CA GLU A 175 13.05 25.29 12.06
C GLU A 175 12.22 24.26 11.27
N GLU A 176 12.56 24.01 10.01
CA GLU A 176 11.85 23.06 9.14
C GLU A 176 12.29 21.61 9.33
N GLY A 177 12.19 21.08 10.56
CA GLY A 177 12.37 19.65 10.82
C GLY A 177 12.70 19.28 12.28
N PRO A 178 12.82 17.97 12.56
CA PRO A 178 13.43 17.45 13.80
C PRO A 178 14.95 17.70 13.77
N VAL A 179 15.38 18.85 14.29
CA VAL A 179 16.80 19.25 14.35
C VAL A 179 17.33 19.17 15.78
N LEU A 180 18.43 18.44 15.97
CA LEU A 180 19.18 18.36 17.22
C LEU A 180 20.58 18.95 17.02
N ARG A 181 21.12 19.62 18.05
CA ARG A 181 22.54 19.95 18.18
C ARG A 181 23.09 19.24 19.41
N MET A 182 24.28 18.66 19.31
CA MET A 182 24.95 17.90 20.36
C MET A 182 26.38 18.43 20.56
N SER A 183 26.84 18.51 21.80
CA SER A 183 28.26 18.74 22.07
C SER A 183 29.09 17.51 21.69
N GLU A 184 30.40 17.67 21.47
CA GLU A 184 31.29 16.54 21.15
C GLU A 184 31.27 15.45 22.25
N ARG A 185 31.22 15.86 23.53
CA ARG A 185 31.03 14.95 24.66
C ARG A 185 29.68 14.21 24.57
N GLY A 186 28.61 14.89 24.18
CA GLY A 186 27.30 14.26 23.93
C GLY A 186 27.33 13.26 22.76
N LYS A 187 28.02 13.60 21.65
CA LYS A 187 28.23 12.75 20.48
C LYS A 187 28.97 11.46 20.84
N LYS A 188 30.02 11.56 21.68
CA LYS A 188 30.78 10.43 22.22
C LYS A 188 29.95 9.58 23.20
N LEU A 189 29.23 10.19 24.15
CA LEU A 189 28.38 9.48 25.11
C LEU A 189 27.21 8.72 24.47
N ALA A 190 26.57 9.30 23.46
CA ALA A 190 25.53 8.62 22.66
C ALA A 190 26.10 7.72 21.55
N GLN A 191 27.42 7.52 21.52
CA GLN A 191 28.15 6.66 20.56
C GLN A 191 27.76 6.91 19.10
N VAL A 192 27.56 8.18 18.72
CA VAL A 192 26.98 8.55 17.42
C VAL A 192 27.97 8.29 16.30
N GLN A 193 27.72 7.23 15.52
CA GLN A 193 28.49 6.87 14.33
C GLN A 193 27.72 7.26 13.07
N THR A 194 28.42 7.71 12.03
CA THR A 194 27.82 8.06 10.73
C THR A 194 28.48 7.29 9.58
N ALA A 195 27.70 6.99 8.55
CA ALA A 195 28.18 6.40 7.30
C ALA A 195 27.72 7.22 6.09
N PRO A 196 28.52 7.30 5.01
CA PRO A 196 28.11 7.98 3.79
C PRO A 196 27.03 7.20 3.03
N VAL A 197 26.04 7.92 2.53
CA VAL A 197 25.06 7.43 1.54
C VAL A 197 25.79 7.25 0.20
N LEU A 198 25.81 6.03 -0.35
CA LEU A 198 26.61 5.69 -1.53
C LEU A 198 25.84 4.87 -2.56
N TYR A 199 26.19 5.02 -3.85
CA TYR A 199 25.75 4.13 -4.92
C TYR A 199 26.49 2.78 -4.89
N ARG A 200 25.80 1.71 -4.50
CA ARG A 200 26.35 0.33 -4.42
C ARG A 200 25.62 -0.62 -5.37
N ARG A 201 26.33 -1.64 -5.86
CA ARG A 201 25.67 -2.85 -6.38
C ARG A 201 25.19 -3.66 -5.18
N LEU A 202 23.92 -4.06 -5.16
CA LEU A 202 23.37 -4.93 -4.12
C LEU A 202 23.03 -6.30 -4.72
N SER A 203 23.45 -7.34 -4.01
CA SER A 203 22.96 -8.71 -4.16
C SER A 203 22.33 -9.14 -2.83
N HIS A 204 21.25 -9.90 -2.92
CA HIS A 204 20.62 -10.58 -1.80
C HIS A 204 20.74 -12.10 -1.99
N LYS A 205 21.08 -12.83 -0.93
CA LYS A 205 21.10 -14.30 -0.95
C LYS A 205 19.89 -14.82 -0.18
N VAL A 206 18.87 -15.25 -0.89
CA VAL A 206 17.71 -15.92 -0.30
C VAL A 206 18.11 -17.38 -0.04
N ARG A 207 17.87 -17.88 1.17
CA ARG A 207 17.96 -19.31 1.48
C ARG A 207 16.55 -19.85 1.66
N LEU A 208 16.18 -20.82 0.83
CA LEU A 208 14.89 -21.51 0.89
C LEU A 208 15.11 -22.98 1.21
N TYR A 209 14.14 -23.58 1.88
CA TYR A 209 14.12 -25.01 2.20
C TYR A 209 12.98 -25.68 1.44
N GLY A 210 13.09 -26.97 1.20
CA GLY A 210 12.06 -27.69 0.47
C GLY A 210 12.40 -29.12 0.16
N LYS A 211 11.69 -29.68 -0.82
CA LYS A 211 11.82 -31.10 -1.19
C LYS A 211 11.67 -31.34 -2.68
N ILE A 212 12.29 -32.42 -3.13
CA ILE A 212 12.20 -32.93 -4.49
C ILE A 212 10.90 -33.74 -4.65
N THR A 213 10.31 -33.68 -5.83
CA THR A 213 9.08 -34.38 -6.22
C THR A 213 9.18 -34.78 -7.70
N TYR A 214 8.40 -35.76 -8.13
CA TYR A 214 8.25 -36.07 -9.55
C TYR A 214 7.61 -34.89 -10.31
N ASP A 215 7.83 -34.85 -11.62
CA ASP A 215 7.13 -33.94 -12.53
C ASP A 215 5.73 -34.47 -12.84
N GLU A 216 4.68 -33.77 -12.41
CA GLU A 216 3.28 -34.20 -12.61
C GLU A 216 2.87 -34.22 -14.09
N THR A 217 3.58 -33.51 -14.98
CA THR A 217 3.33 -33.55 -16.43
C THR A 217 3.92 -34.78 -17.12
N LEU A 218 4.75 -35.55 -16.41
CA LEU A 218 5.39 -36.79 -16.85
C LEU A 218 4.88 -38.01 -16.07
N LEU A 219 3.70 -37.87 -15.47
CA LEU A 219 3.00 -38.89 -14.69
C LEU A 219 1.91 -39.51 -15.57
N HIS A 220 1.96 -40.82 -15.71
CA HIS A 220 1.05 -41.62 -16.53
C HIS A 220 0.35 -42.68 -15.68
N TYR A 221 -0.96 -42.79 -15.85
CA TYR A 221 -1.77 -43.83 -15.23
C TYR A 221 -1.97 -44.97 -16.23
N ILE A 222 -1.66 -46.20 -15.84
CA ILE A 222 -2.08 -47.41 -16.56
C ILE A 222 -3.42 -47.81 -15.95
N THR A 223 -4.50 -47.63 -16.71
CA THR A 223 -5.87 -47.96 -16.30
C THR A 223 -6.39 -49.19 -17.03
N MET A 224 -7.32 -49.86 -16.38
CA MET A 224 -8.07 -50.98 -16.93
C MET A 224 -8.99 -50.49 -18.07
N ARG A 225 -8.98 -51.20 -19.21
CA ARG A 225 -9.80 -50.87 -20.40
C ARG A 225 -11.04 -51.73 -20.59
N PHE A 226 -11.06 -52.89 -19.96
CA PHE A 226 -12.15 -53.87 -19.96
C PHE A 226 -12.19 -54.52 -18.57
N PRO A 227 -13.36 -54.86 -18.02
CA PRO A 227 -13.46 -55.61 -16.77
C PRO A 227 -12.65 -56.92 -16.81
N GLY A 228 -12.02 -57.29 -15.69
CA GLY A 228 -11.23 -58.51 -15.61
C GLY A 228 -10.54 -58.73 -14.25
N ARG A 229 -10.02 -59.94 -14.03
CA ARG A 229 -9.25 -60.34 -12.85
C ARG A 229 -7.76 -60.35 -13.15
N ILE A 230 -6.96 -59.76 -12.26
CA ILE A 230 -5.50 -59.84 -12.36
C ILE A 230 -5.04 -61.19 -11.80
N ASP A 231 -4.46 -62.04 -12.65
CA ASP A 231 -4.05 -63.40 -12.28
C ASP A 231 -2.54 -63.52 -12.08
N ALA A 232 -1.73 -62.65 -12.72
CA ALA A 232 -0.33 -62.45 -12.36
C ALA A 232 0.11 -60.98 -12.52
N LEU A 233 1.18 -60.61 -11.82
CA LEU A 233 1.86 -59.32 -11.97
C LEU A 233 3.30 -59.59 -12.44
N TYR A 234 3.72 -58.89 -13.49
CA TYR A 234 5.12 -58.88 -13.92
C TYR A 234 5.93 -57.77 -13.21
N VAL A 235 5.23 -56.80 -12.61
CA VAL A 235 5.82 -55.70 -11.82
C VAL A 235 5.10 -55.61 -10.47
N ASP A 236 5.62 -56.32 -9.49
CA ASP A 236 4.94 -56.55 -8.21
C ASP A 236 5.28 -55.51 -7.11
N PHE A 237 6.31 -54.67 -7.28
CA PHE A 237 6.72 -53.65 -6.31
C PHE A 237 6.77 -52.21 -6.87
N THR A 238 6.63 -51.23 -5.98
CA THR A 238 6.85 -49.80 -6.29
C THR A 238 8.34 -49.45 -6.28
N GLY A 239 8.77 -48.59 -7.20
CA GLY A 239 10.18 -48.30 -7.47
C GLY A 239 10.78 -49.08 -8.64
N ALA A 240 10.07 -50.07 -9.19
CA ALA A 240 10.45 -50.75 -10.43
C ALA A 240 10.54 -49.76 -11.61
N HIS A 241 11.58 -49.89 -12.43
CA HIS A 241 11.73 -49.12 -13.68
C HIS A 241 11.20 -49.94 -14.86
N VAL A 242 10.31 -49.33 -15.65
CA VAL A 242 9.69 -49.95 -16.84
C VAL A 242 9.95 -49.11 -18.09
N ARG A 243 10.13 -49.78 -19.22
CA ARG A 243 10.23 -49.19 -20.56
C ARG A 243 8.90 -49.34 -21.29
N LYS A 244 8.73 -48.56 -22.35
CA LYS A 244 7.56 -48.71 -23.24
C LYS A 244 7.62 -50.07 -23.93
N GLY A 245 6.57 -50.87 -23.75
CA GLY A 245 6.48 -52.25 -24.24
C GLY A 245 6.77 -53.33 -23.19
N ASP A 246 7.23 -52.98 -21.98
CA ASP A 246 7.46 -53.97 -20.93
C ASP A 246 6.13 -54.56 -20.42
N HIS A 247 6.13 -55.84 -20.03
CA HIS A 247 4.96 -56.52 -19.47
C HIS A 247 4.67 -55.99 -18.06
N LEU A 248 3.40 -55.75 -17.72
CA LEU A 248 3.00 -55.20 -16.42
C LEU A 248 2.11 -56.16 -15.61
N ALA A 249 1.05 -56.69 -16.22
CA ALA A 249 0.10 -57.60 -15.56
C ALA A 249 -0.48 -58.60 -16.57
N TYR A 250 -0.89 -59.77 -16.08
CA TYR A 250 -1.61 -60.79 -16.84
C TYR A 250 -3.04 -60.87 -16.30
N ILE A 251 -4.02 -60.71 -17.18
CA ILE A 251 -5.41 -60.43 -16.82
C ILE A 251 -6.34 -61.40 -17.52
N TYR A 252 -7.15 -62.12 -16.73
CA TYR A 252 -8.30 -62.90 -17.19
C TYR A 252 -9.51 -61.98 -17.41
N SER A 253 -10.18 -62.08 -18.55
CA SER A 253 -11.40 -61.29 -18.85
C SER A 253 -12.40 -62.07 -19.70
N PRO A 254 -13.57 -62.45 -19.14
CA PRO A 254 -14.69 -63.01 -19.90
C PRO A 254 -15.19 -62.07 -21.00
N GLU A 255 -15.31 -60.77 -20.70
CA GLU A 255 -15.84 -59.76 -21.62
C GLU A 255 -14.90 -59.51 -22.80
N LEU A 256 -13.58 -59.61 -22.58
CA LEU A 256 -12.58 -59.64 -23.65
C LEU A 256 -12.77 -60.85 -24.56
N ARG A 257 -12.92 -62.05 -23.98
CA ARG A 257 -13.17 -63.27 -24.76
C ARG A 257 -14.44 -63.15 -25.61
N SER A 258 -15.54 -62.66 -25.05
CA SER A 258 -16.79 -62.45 -25.81
C SER A 258 -16.63 -61.45 -26.96
N ALA A 259 -15.83 -60.39 -26.80
CA ALA A 259 -15.54 -59.45 -27.88
C ALA A 259 -14.63 -60.04 -28.98
N GLN A 260 -13.78 -61.01 -28.65
CA GLN A 260 -13.03 -61.78 -29.66
C GLN A 260 -13.94 -62.77 -30.40
N GLU A 261 -14.86 -63.43 -29.71
CA GLU A 261 -15.85 -64.34 -30.31
C GLU A 261 -16.77 -63.57 -31.27
N GLU A 262 -17.18 -62.35 -30.90
CA GLU A 262 -17.88 -61.38 -31.76
C GLU A 262 -17.08 -61.02 -33.02
N LEU A 263 -15.80 -60.63 -32.88
CA LEU A 263 -14.93 -60.31 -34.03
C LEU A 263 -14.72 -61.51 -34.96
N LEU A 264 -14.48 -62.71 -34.44
CA LEU A 264 -14.28 -63.90 -35.26
C LEU A 264 -15.57 -64.29 -36.00
N SER A 265 -16.73 -64.16 -35.38
CA SER A 265 -18.04 -64.34 -36.01
C SER A 265 -18.27 -63.34 -37.15
N ASP A 266 -17.93 -62.06 -36.95
CA ASP A 266 -18.07 -61.02 -37.97
C ASP A 266 -17.12 -61.20 -39.16
N ILE A 267 -15.93 -61.72 -38.92
CA ILE A 267 -14.98 -62.11 -39.97
C ILE A 267 -15.52 -63.30 -40.78
N GLN A 268 -16.21 -64.26 -40.14
CA GLN A 268 -16.87 -65.36 -40.85
C GLN A 268 -18.04 -64.83 -41.69
N ALA A 269 -18.93 -64.02 -41.12
CA ALA A 269 -20.05 -63.40 -41.84
C ALA A 269 -19.59 -62.55 -43.04
N TYR A 270 -18.49 -61.81 -42.90
CA TYR A 270 -17.89 -61.05 -44.01
C TYR A 270 -17.32 -61.97 -45.10
N LYS A 271 -16.62 -63.06 -44.73
CA LYS A 271 -16.15 -64.08 -45.68
C LYS A 271 -17.30 -64.78 -46.41
N GLU A 272 -18.49 -64.83 -45.84
CA GLU A 272 -19.69 -65.41 -46.47
C GLU A 272 -20.44 -64.41 -47.36
N ALA A 273 -20.58 -63.15 -46.93
CA ALA A 273 -21.13 -62.08 -47.79
C ALA A 273 -20.31 -61.91 -49.08
N LEU A 274 -18.99 -62.06 -49.02
CA LEU A 274 -18.12 -62.07 -50.20
C LEU A 274 -18.44 -63.21 -51.20
N LYS A 275 -19.04 -64.33 -50.75
CA LYS A 275 -19.50 -65.42 -51.64
C LYS A 275 -20.82 -65.07 -52.33
N THR A 276 -21.73 -64.38 -51.65
CA THR A 276 -23.07 -64.06 -52.20
C THR A 276 -23.07 -62.94 -53.25
N LYS A 277 -21.98 -62.17 -53.34
CA LYS A 277 -21.77 -61.05 -54.29
C LYS A 277 -22.76 -59.89 -54.17
N ASP A 278 -23.60 -59.85 -53.13
CA ASP A 278 -24.48 -58.71 -52.85
C ASP A 278 -23.66 -57.53 -52.27
N PRO A 279 -23.61 -56.37 -52.96
CA PRO A 279 -22.89 -55.19 -52.47
C PRO A 279 -23.39 -54.68 -51.11
N LEU A 280 -24.67 -54.83 -50.80
CA LEU A 280 -25.26 -54.31 -49.56
C LEU A 280 -24.85 -55.18 -48.37
N ASN A 281 -25.03 -56.50 -48.45
CA ASN A 281 -24.57 -57.44 -47.42
C ASN A 281 -23.05 -57.36 -47.22
N ILE A 282 -22.25 -57.28 -48.30
CA ILE A 282 -20.79 -57.11 -48.22
C ILE A 282 -20.43 -55.84 -47.44
N GLN A 283 -21.10 -54.71 -47.71
CA GLN A 283 -20.84 -53.46 -46.99
C GLN A 283 -21.27 -53.53 -45.52
N LEU A 284 -22.41 -54.16 -45.20
CA LEU A 284 -22.91 -54.31 -43.84
C LEU A 284 -22.01 -55.22 -43.00
N ALA A 285 -21.67 -56.40 -43.50
CA ALA A 285 -20.78 -57.34 -42.82
C ALA A 285 -19.37 -56.75 -42.62
N LYS A 286 -18.85 -56.01 -43.62
CA LYS A 286 -17.59 -55.27 -43.50
C LYS A 286 -17.64 -54.26 -42.36
N LYS A 287 -18.67 -53.39 -42.32
CA LYS A 287 -18.83 -52.37 -41.26
C LYS A 287 -18.92 -53.00 -39.87
N LYS A 288 -19.59 -54.15 -39.73
CA LYS A 288 -19.70 -54.86 -38.46
C LYS A 288 -18.35 -55.40 -38.00
N MET A 289 -17.63 -56.10 -38.88
CA MET A 289 -16.26 -56.57 -38.65
C MET A 289 -15.28 -55.42 -38.30
N GLU A 290 -15.36 -54.30 -39.01
CA GLU A 290 -14.56 -53.10 -38.72
C GLU A 290 -14.88 -52.50 -37.33
N ALA A 291 -16.15 -52.50 -36.92
CA ALA A 291 -16.56 -52.04 -35.58
C ALA A 291 -16.07 -52.97 -34.47
N SER A 292 -16.23 -54.29 -34.63
CA SER A 292 -15.79 -55.30 -33.67
C SER A 292 -14.26 -55.35 -33.55
N ARG A 293 -13.53 -55.11 -34.65
CA ARG A 293 -12.08 -54.89 -34.62
C ARG A 293 -11.74 -53.60 -33.85
N LYS A 294 -12.45 -52.51 -34.13
CA LYS A 294 -12.19 -51.21 -33.49
C LYS A 294 -12.45 -51.22 -31.98
N LYS A 295 -13.41 -52.03 -31.51
CA LYS A 295 -13.67 -52.29 -30.09
C LYS A 295 -12.41 -52.80 -29.37
N LEU A 296 -11.72 -53.79 -29.94
CA LEU A 296 -10.46 -54.30 -29.39
C LEU A 296 -9.32 -53.27 -29.47
N GLU A 297 -9.21 -52.52 -30.58
CA GLU A 297 -8.21 -51.45 -30.72
C GLU A 297 -8.41 -50.31 -29.70
N LEU A 298 -9.66 -49.98 -29.34
CA LEU A 298 -9.99 -48.97 -28.32
C LEU A 298 -9.73 -49.45 -26.88
N TRP A 299 -9.56 -50.76 -26.69
CA TRP A 299 -9.14 -51.38 -25.44
C TRP A 299 -7.60 -51.42 -25.26
N ASP A 300 -6.85 -50.62 -26.05
CA ASP A 300 -5.38 -50.58 -26.10
C ASP A 300 -4.71 -51.94 -26.40
N ILE A 301 -5.46 -52.89 -26.97
CA ILE A 301 -4.92 -54.20 -27.38
C ILE A 301 -3.98 -54.00 -28.57
N PRO A 302 -2.73 -54.49 -28.52
CA PRO A 302 -1.79 -54.33 -29.62
C PRO A 302 -2.35 -54.88 -30.93
N PRO A 303 -2.29 -54.16 -32.06
CA PRO A 303 -2.78 -54.67 -33.35
C PRO A 303 -2.15 -56.01 -33.76
N GLN A 304 -0.92 -56.26 -33.33
CA GLN A 304 -0.22 -57.54 -33.50
C GLN A 304 -0.93 -58.71 -32.80
N GLU A 305 -1.55 -58.48 -31.63
CA GLU A 305 -2.31 -59.50 -30.91
C GLU A 305 -3.68 -59.73 -31.55
N ILE A 306 -4.33 -58.66 -32.03
CA ILE A 306 -5.56 -58.75 -32.81
C ILE A 306 -5.33 -59.59 -34.07
N GLU A 307 -4.24 -59.36 -34.82
CA GLU A 307 -3.92 -60.18 -35.99
C GLU A 307 -3.62 -61.65 -35.63
N LYS A 308 -2.96 -61.95 -34.50
CA LYS A 308 -2.78 -63.34 -34.03
C LYS A 308 -4.11 -64.03 -33.73
N ILE A 309 -5.06 -63.34 -33.11
CA ILE A 309 -6.42 -63.87 -32.84
C ILE A 309 -7.14 -64.16 -34.18
N ILE A 310 -7.08 -63.22 -35.14
CA ILE A 310 -7.66 -63.36 -36.48
C ILE A 310 -7.03 -64.53 -37.25
N GLN A 311 -5.71 -64.71 -37.18
CA GLN A 311 -4.98 -65.77 -37.90
C GLN A 311 -5.14 -67.15 -37.26
N SER A 312 -5.14 -67.24 -35.93
CA SER A 312 -5.31 -68.50 -35.21
C SER A 312 -6.76 -68.99 -35.18
N GLY A 313 -7.74 -68.10 -35.35
CA GLY A 313 -9.17 -68.41 -35.30
C GLY A 313 -9.64 -68.90 -33.92
N LYS A 314 -8.86 -68.64 -32.86
CA LYS A 314 -9.12 -69.06 -31.48
C LYS A 314 -9.14 -67.84 -30.57
N THR A 315 -10.03 -67.85 -29.58
CA THR A 315 -10.10 -66.79 -28.58
C THR A 315 -9.19 -67.08 -27.39
N GLN A 316 -8.70 -66.00 -26.79
CA GLN A 316 -7.88 -65.97 -25.58
C GLN A 316 -8.74 -65.37 -24.46
N ASP A 317 -8.79 -66.05 -23.31
CA ASP A 317 -9.46 -65.59 -22.09
C ASP A 317 -8.54 -64.75 -21.18
N HIS A 318 -7.23 -64.77 -21.45
CA HIS A 318 -6.22 -63.97 -20.77
C HIS A 318 -5.46 -63.05 -21.74
N ILE A 319 -4.96 -61.92 -21.23
CA ILE A 319 -4.09 -61.00 -21.98
C ILE A 319 -3.03 -60.35 -21.08
N THR A 320 -1.86 -60.03 -21.65
CA THR A 320 -0.84 -59.19 -21.00
C THR A 320 -1.12 -57.71 -21.24
N ILE A 321 -1.16 -56.92 -20.16
CA ILE A 321 -1.11 -55.45 -20.23
C ILE A 321 0.35 -55.01 -20.29
N TYR A 322 0.66 -54.13 -21.25
CA TYR A 322 2.00 -53.59 -21.51
C TYR A 322 2.11 -52.14 -21.05
N SER A 323 3.33 -51.69 -20.70
CA SER A 323 3.56 -50.28 -20.41
C SER A 323 3.51 -49.42 -21.68
N THR A 324 2.66 -48.40 -21.69
CA THR A 324 2.55 -47.44 -22.80
C THR A 324 3.70 -46.41 -22.81
N VAL A 325 4.50 -46.34 -21.74
CA VAL A 325 5.52 -45.30 -21.48
C VAL A 325 6.79 -45.86 -20.81
N GLU A 326 7.85 -45.05 -20.77
CA GLU A 326 9.06 -45.30 -19.98
C GLU A 326 9.01 -44.48 -18.66
N GLY A 327 9.31 -45.11 -17.52
CA GLY A 327 9.42 -44.43 -16.24
C GLY A 327 9.56 -45.38 -15.04
N THR A 328 9.31 -44.86 -13.84
CA THR A 328 9.36 -45.61 -12.58
C THR A 328 7.96 -45.74 -11.99
N VAL A 329 7.59 -46.94 -11.51
CA VAL A 329 6.30 -47.18 -10.85
C VAL A 329 6.30 -46.50 -9.48
N ILE A 330 5.59 -45.38 -9.36
CA ILE A 330 5.45 -44.63 -8.09
C ILE A 330 4.27 -45.13 -7.23
N HIS A 331 3.27 -45.77 -7.84
CA HIS A 331 2.16 -46.40 -7.13
C HIS A 331 1.71 -47.68 -7.84
N LYS A 332 1.35 -48.71 -7.06
CA LYS A 332 0.80 -49.97 -7.55
C LYS A 332 -0.55 -50.22 -6.87
N ASP A 333 -1.62 -49.98 -7.62
CA ASP A 333 -2.99 -50.29 -7.23
C ASP A 333 -3.36 -51.77 -7.58
N ALA A 334 -2.53 -52.41 -8.42
CA ALA A 334 -2.65 -53.80 -8.86
C ALA A 334 -2.46 -54.83 -7.73
N VAL A 335 -3.40 -55.76 -7.61
CA VAL A 335 -3.39 -56.86 -6.63
C VAL A 335 -3.83 -58.15 -7.32
N ILE A 336 -3.11 -59.25 -7.12
CA ILE A 336 -3.42 -60.57 -7.69
C ILE A 336 -4.74 -61.10 -7.10
N GLY A 337 -5.52 -61.81 -7.91
CA GLY A 337 -6.85 -62.34 -7.58
C GLY A 337 -7.97 -61.28 -7.56
N ARG A 338 -7.64 -59.98 -7.63
CA ARG A 338 -8.63 -58.91 -7.58
C ARG A 338 -9.27 -58.68 -8.95
N TYR A 339 -10.61 -58.67 -8.99
CA TYR A 339 -11.37 -58.15 -10.13
C TYR A 339 -11.33 -56.62 -10.13
N GLN A 340 -11.11 -56.04 -11.31
CA GLN A 340 -11.12 -54.60 -11.57
C GLN A 340 -12.11 -54.27 -12.69
N LYS A 341 -12.62 -53.05 -12.67
CA LYS A 341 -13.57 -52.52 -13.65
C LYS A 341 -12.85 -51.61 -14.64
N GLU A 342 -13.46 -51.39 -15.80
CA GLU A 342 -13.00 -50.35 -16.73
C GLU A 342 -12.86 -49.00 -16.01
N GLY A 343 -11.71 -48.33 -16.21
CA GLY A 343 -11.35 -47.09 -15.54
C GLY A 343 -10.60 -47.23 -14.21
N ASP A 344 -10.58 -48.42 -13.58
CA ASP A 344 -9.73 -48.64 -12.40
C ASP A 344 -8.24 -48.45 -12.74
N LYS A 345 -7.47 -47.90 -11.80
CA LYS A 345 -6.02 -47.77 -11.96
C LYS A 345 -5.32 -49.08 -11.57
N ILE A 346 -4.33 -49.46 -12.36
CA ILE A 346 -3.47 -50.62 -12.16
C ILE A 346 -2.10 -50.15 -11.64
N TYR A 347 -1.49 -49.19 -12.35
CA TYR A 347 -0.20 -48.59 -12.00
C TYR A 347 -0.21 -47.06 -12.18
N THR A 348 0.62 -46.37 -11.41
CA THR A 348 1.03 -44.99 -11.67
C THR A 348 2.53 -44.96 -11.93
N ILE A 349 2.92 -44.51 -13.12
CA ILE A 349 4.32 -44.45 -13.60
C ILE A 349 4.72 -42.98 -13.74
N ALA A 350 5.89 -42.59 -13.27
CA ALA A 350 6.44 -41.24 -13.47
C ALA A 350 7.83 -41.28 -14.09
N ASN A 351 8.11 -40.44 -15.08
CA ASN A 351 9.45 -40.36 -15.68
C ASN A 351 10.37 -39.44 -14.85
N LEU A 352 11.31 -40.05 -14.12
CA LEU A 352 12.17 -39.34 -13.16
C LEU A 352 13.40 -38.64 -13.78
N LYS A 353 13.59 -38.68 -15.10
CA LYS A 353 14.70 -37.97 -15.80
C LYS A 353 14.61 -36.45 -15.68
N ARG A 354 13.43 -35.92 -15.31
CA ARG A 354 13.25 -34.58 -14.75
C ARG A 354 12.49 -34.68 -13.44
N VAL A 355 12.81 -33.78 -12.53
CA VAL A 355 12.13 -33.65 -11.23
C VAL A 355 11.77 -32.19 -10.98
N TRP A 356 10.80 -31.99 -10.11
CA TRP A 356 10.51 -30.67 -9.56
C TRP A 356 11.14 -30.55 -8.17
N LEU A 357 11.57 -29.35 -7.83
CA LEU A 357 11.97 -28.98 -6.49
C LEU A 357 10.97 -27.93 -6.00
N PHE A 358 10.15 -28.28 -5.00
CA PHE A 358 9.27 -27.35 -4.32
C PHE A 358 10.03 -26.72 -3.15
N LEU A 359 10.14 -25.40 -3.16
CA LEU A 359 10.75 -24.58 -2.11
C LEU A 359 9.70 -23.72 -1.42
N ASP A 360 9.76 -23.64 -0.09
CA ASP A 360 8.93 -22.75 0.70
C ASP A 360 9.59 -21.38 0.86
N ALA A 361 8.94 -20.33 0.33
CA ALA A 361 9.40 -18.94 0.45
C ALA A 361 8.47 -18.10 1.33
N TYR A 362 9.01 -17.35 2.29
CA TYR A 362 8.22 -16.43 3.11
C TYR A 362 7.76 -15.20 2.31
N GLU A 363 6.68 -14.55 2.78
CA GLU A 363 6.13 -13.32 2.19
C GLU A 363 7.19 -12.20 2.02
N SER A 364 8.18 -12.15 2.92
CA SER A 364 9.34 -11.25 2.85
C SER A 364 10.26 -11.48 1.66
N ASP A 365 10.37 -12.73 1.20
CA ASP A 365 11.38 -13.16 0.22
C ASP A 365 10.87 -13.16 -1.21
N LEU A 366 9.54 -13.10 -1.40
CA LEU A 366 8.90 -12.97 -2.71
C LEU A 366 9.42 -11.79 -3.54
N VAL A 367 9.90 -10.72 -2.91
CA VAL A 367 10.48 -9.55 -3.59
C VAL A 367 11.80 -9.87 -4.30
N TRP A 368 12.44 -10.99 -3.95
CA TRP A 368 13.75 -11.43 -4.47
C TRP A 368 13.68 -12.60 -5.45
N LEU A 369 12.48 -13.12 -5.71
CA LEU A 369 12.23 -14.36 -6.46
C LEU A 369 11.45 -14.05 -7.74
N GLY A 370 12.00 -14.45 -8.89
CA GLY A 370 11.41 -14.20 -10.21
C GLY A 370 11.41 -15.44 -11.11
N TYR A 371 10.46 -15.49 -12.04
CA TYR A 371 10.39 -16.56 -13.05
C TYR A 371 11.68 -16.66 -13.87
N GLY A 372 12.14 -17.88 -14.14
CA GLY A 372 13.36 -18.17 -14.89
C GLY A 372 14.67 -17.86 -14.16
N GLN A 373 14.61 -17.39 -12.90
CA GLN A 373 15.80 -17.17 -12.08
C GLN A 373 16.48 -18.51 -11.77
N LYS A 374 17.81 -18.51 -11.83
CA LYS A 374 18.65 -19.67 -11.52
C LYS A 374 18.66 -19.92 -10.01
N VAL A 375 18.49 -21.18 -9.64
CA VAL A 375 18.52 -21.70 -8.27
C VAL A 375 19.70 -22.66 -8.17
N ILE A 376 20.55 -22.48 -7.18
CA ILE A 376 21.59 -23.46 -6.83
C ILE A 376 21.12 -24.12 -5.54
N PHE A 377 21.09 -25.45 -5.50
CA PHE A 377 20.66 -26.19 -4.32
C PHE A 377 21.56 -27.39 -4.03
N GLU A 378 21.55 -27.79 -2.77
CA GLU A 378 22.26 -28.95 -2.25
C GLU A 378 21.25 -29.86 -1.56
N VAL A 379 21.49 -31.18 -1.56
CA VAL A 379 20.62 -32.18 -0.92
C VAL A 379 21.41 -32.96 0.11
N GLU A 380 20.78 -33.31 1.22
CA GLU A 380 21.43 -33.98 2.36
C GLU A 380 22.05 -35.35 1.97
N ALA A 381 21.46 -36.02 0.97
CA ALA A 381 21.97 -37.28 0.43
C ALA A 381 23.29 -37.15 -0.37
N TYR A 382 23.69 -35.93 -0.79
CA TYR A 382 24.94 -35.68 -1.51
C TYR A 382 25.62 -34.39 -1.01
N PRO A 383 26.18 -34.37 0.21
CA PRO A 383 26.75 -33.16 0.82
C PRO A 383 27.81 -32.48 -0.06
N GLY A 384 27.76 -31.15 -0.17
CA GLY A 384 28.67 -30.35 -0.98
C GLY A 384 28.48 -30.46 -2.50
N ARG A 385 27.68 -31.41 -2.99
CA ARG A 385 27.32 -31.50 -4.42
C ARG A 385 26.21 -30.52 -4.75
N LYS A 386 26.55 -29.51 -5.54
CA LYS A 386 25.62 -28.50 -6.03
C LYS A 386 24.87 -29.00 -7.27
N PHE A 387 23.57 -28.79 -7.24
CA PHE A 387 22.64 -29.01 -8.35
C PHE A 387 22.05 -27.67 -8.79
N GLU A 388 21.65 -27.58 -10.05
CA GLU A 388 21.12 -26.36 -10.63
C GLU A 388 19.68 -26.55 -11.10
N GLY A 389 18.84 -25.54 -10.85
CA GLY A 389 17.44 -25.49 -11.25
C GLY A 389 17.04 -24.11 -11.75
N ARG A 390 15.82 -23.99 -12.30
CA ARG A 390 15.23 -22.69 -12.64
C ARG A 390 13.80 -22.57 -12.12
N ILE A 391 13.46 -21.42 -11.55
CA ILE A 391 12.09 -21.13 -11.08
C ILE A 391 11.13 -21.21 -12.28
N ALA A 392 10.25 -22.21 -12.26
CA ALA A 392 9.25 -22.49 -13.29
C ALA A 392 7.86 -21.98 -12.90
N TYR A 393 7.60 -21.79 -11.60
CA TYR A 393 6.33 -21.24 -11.11
C TYR A 393 6.50 -20.74 -9.67
N ILE A 394 5.74 -19.70 -9.32
CA ILE A 394 5.58 -19.19 -7.96
C ILE A 394 4.07 -19.18 -7.72
N ASP A 395 3.63 -19.83 -6.65
CA ASP A 395 2.20 -19.97 -6.33
C ASP A 395 1.58 -18.58 -6.05
N PRO A 396 0.46 -18.21 -6.71
CA PRO A 396 -0.24 -16.95 -6.42
C PRO A 396 -0.94 -16.96 -5.05
N PHE A 397 -1.03 -18.09 -4.36
CA PHE A 397 -1.66 -18.24 -3.05
C PHE A 397 -0.63 -18.40 -1.93
N LEU A 398 -0.81 -17.63 -0.86
CA LEU A 398 -0.06 -17.77 0.39
C LEU A 398 -0.68 -18.88 1.25
N ASN A 399 0.11 -19.86 1.65
CA ASN A 399 -0.33 -20.90 2.58
C ASN A 399 -0.64 -20.27 3.94
N ASN A 400 -1.90 -20.40 4.38
CA ASN A 400 -2.39 -19.71 5.58
C ASN A 400 -1.83 -20.28 6.90
N LYS A 401 -1.34 -21.53 6.91
CA LYS A 401 -0.73 -22.18 8.09
C LYS A 401 0.74 -21.80 8.25
N THR A 402 1.53 -21.94 7.20
CA THR A 402 3.00 -21.73 7.23
C THR A 402 3.42 -20.30 6.95
N ARG A 403 2.55 -19.48 6.32
CA ARG A 403 2.89 -18.16 5.74
C ARG A 403 4.02 -18.22 4.71
N THR A 404 4.08 -19.33 3.98
CA THR A 404 4.96 -19.54 2.83
C THR A 404 4.17 -19.60 1.52
N VAL A 405 4.88 -19.35 0.43
CA VAL A 405 4.45 -19.53 -0.96
C VAL A 405 5.30 -20.62 -1.58
N THR A 406 4.67 -21.55 -2.28
CA THR A 406 5.36 -22.63 -2.99
C THR A 406 6.06 -22.08 -4.23
N VAL A 407 7.38 -22.25 -4.30
CA VAL A 407 8.20 -21.93 -5.47
C VAL A 407 8.62 -23.24 -6.13
N ARG A 408 8.06 -23.53 -7.32
CA ARG A 408 8.44 -24.70 -8.11
C ARG A 408 9.63 -24.37 -8.99
N VAL A 409 10.66 -25.17 -8.85
CA VAL A 409 11.89 -25.16 -9.66
C VAL A 409 11.87 -26.41 -10.56
N GLU A 410 12.03 -26.24 -11.88
CA GLU A 410 12.26 -27.37 -12.81
C GLU A 410 13.75 -27.76 -12.75
N VAL A 411 14.04 -29.06 -12.65
CA VAL A 411 15.40 -29.60 -12.43
C VAL A 411 15.65 -30.81 -13.35
N PRO A 412 16.73 -30.82 -14.15
CA PRO A 412 17.16 -32.00 -14.93
C PRO A 412 17.79 -33.06 -14.03
N ASN A 413 17.53 -34.34 -14.31
CA ASN A 413 17.93 -35.48 -13.48
C ASN A 413 18.34 -36.69 -14.34
N GLU A 414 19.10 -36.45 -15.41
CA GLU A 414 19.51 -37.48 -16.40
C GLU A 414 20.17 -38.72 -15.78
N HIS A 415 20.86 -38.55 -14.65
CA HIS A 415 21.54 -39.64 -13.92
C HIS A 415 20.69 -40.28 -12.82
N LEU A 416 19.41 -39.91 -12.68
CA LEU A 416 18.45 -40.43 -11.68
C LEU A 416 18.93 -40.36 -10.21
N LEU A 417 19.86 -39.44 -9.91
CA LEU A 417 20.43 -39.23 -8.58
C LEU A 417 19.41 -38.61 -7.62
N LEU A 418 18.63 -37.65 -8.11
CA LEU A 418 17.63 -36.95 -7.32
C LEU A 418 16.37 -37.82 -7.24
N LYS A 419 16.01 -38.25 -6.04
CA LYS A 419 14.81 -39.07 -5.79
C LYS A 419 13.69 -38.20 -5.19
N PRO A 420 12.40 -38.47 -5.51
CA PRO A 420 11.28 -37.82 -4.84
C PRO A 420 11.36 -37.93 -3.31
N ASN A 421 10.86 -36.90 -2.62
CA ASN A 421 10.91 -36.67 -1.18
C ASN A 421 12.31 -36.43 -0.55
N MET A 422 13.41 -36.38 -1.34
CA MET A 422 14.69 -35.85 -0.81
C MET A 422 14.54 -34.39 -0.36
N LEU A 423 15.08 -34.05 0.82
CA LEU A 423 15.18 -32.68 1.30
C LEU A 423 16.28 -31.90 0.57
N ALA A 424 16.02 -30.61 0.35
CA ALA A 424 16.89 -29.72 -0.40
C ALA A 424 17.00 -28.33 0.26
N ILE A 425 18.22 -27.80 0.29
CA ILE A 425 18.52 -26.43 0.72
C ILE A 425 18.94 -25.64 -0.51
N ALA A 426 18.14 -24.63 -0.88
CA ALA A 426 18.37 -23.80 -2.05
C ALA A 426 18.91 -22.41 -1.66
N THR A 427 19.89 -21.92 -2.41
CA THR A 427 20.35 -20.54 -2.37
C THR A 427 20.05 -19.87 -3.71
N ILE A 428 19.33 -18.75 -3.65
CA ILE A 428 19.01 -17.92 -4.81
C ILE A 428 19.74 -16.58 -4.65
N GLU A 429 20.56 -16.21 -5.63
CA GLU A 429 21.18 -14.90 -5.67
C GLU A 429 20.35 -13.93 -6.52
N ALA A 430 19.94 -12.83 -5.90
CA ALA A 430 19.08 -11.80 -6.48
C ALA A 430 19.86 -10.48 -6.57
N GLN A 431 20.09 -9.97 -7.79
CA GLN A 431 20.76 -8.68 -8.01
C GLN A 431 19.73 -7.57 -8.24
N VAL A 432 20.01 -6.36 -7.72
CA VAL A 432 19.07 -5.23 -7.73
C VAL A 432 19.52 -4.12 -8.70
N ALA A 433 18.64 -3.71 -9.61
CA ALA A 433 18.86 -2.56 -10.50
C ALA A 433 18.49 -1.22 -9.85
N SER A 434 18.90 -0.09 -10.45
CA SER A 434 18.64 1.28 -9.97
C SER A 434 17.16 1.63 -9.76
N ASP A 435 16.25 0.90 -10.41
CA ASP A 435 14.80 1.04 -10.33
C ASP A 435 14.17 0.17 -9.21
N GLY A 436 14.96 -0.69 -8.55
CA GLY A 436 14.52 -1.67 -7.57
C GLY A 436 14.01 -2.99 -8.17
N THR A 437 14.14 -3.19 -9.48
CA THR A 437 13.81 -4.48 -10.12
C THR A 437 14.94 -5.49 -9.97
N LEU A 438 14.60 -6.77 -10.12
CA LEU A 438 15.56 -7.87 -10.19
C LEU A 438 16.33 -7.87 -11.52
N VAL A 439 17.53 -8.43 -11.48
CA VAL A 439 18.39 -8.59 -12.66
C VAL A 439 18.89 -10.03 -12.75
N SER A 440 18.24 -10.84 -13.59
CA SER A 440 18.85 -12.06 -14.10
C SER A 440 19.83 -11.71 -15.22
N GLN A 441 21.13 -11.86 -14.96
CA GLN A 441 22.17 -11.62 -15.99
C GLN A 441 22.05 -12.65 -17.14
N GLU A 442 21.74 -13.92 -16.83
CA GLU A 442 21.64 -15.00 -17.82
C GLU A 442 20.50 -14.81 -18.83
N LEU A 443 19.44 -14.09 -18.47
CA LEU A 443 18.26 -13.84 -19.32
C LEU A 443 18.31 -12.49 -20.05
N GLN A 444 19.37 -11.69 -19.85
CA GLN A 444 19.48 -10.38 -20.48
C GLN A 444 19.56 -10.49 -22.01
N GLY A 445 18.57 -9.88 -22.69
CA GLY A 445 18.45 -9.92 -24.14
C GLY A 445 17.93 -11.24 -24.72
N LYS A 446 17.58 -12.21 -23.87
CA LYS A 446 16.98 -13.48 -24.30
C LYS A 446 15.46 -13.41 -24.36
N TRP A 447 14.91 -14.26 -25.21
CA TRP A 447 13.51 -14.60 -25.29
C TRP A 447 13.30 -15.94 -24.57
N ILE A 448 12.18 -16.12 -23.88
CA ILE A 448 11.89 -17.23 -22.96
C ILE A 448 10.43 -17.66 -23.11
N CYS A 449 10.13 -18.94 -22.89
CA CYS A 449 8.75 -19.41 -22.84
C CYS A 449 8.11 -19.05 -21.49
N PRO A 450 6.89 -18.47 -21.44
CA PRO A 450 6.18 -18.21 -20.18
C PRO A 450 5.83 -19.46 -19.35
N MET A 451 5.90 -20.67 -19.93
CA MET A 451 5.59 -21.94 -19.26
C MET A 451 6.83 -22.86 -19.04
N HIS A 452 7.95 -22.59 -19.71
CA HIS A 452 9.14 -23.45 -19.68
C HIS A 452 10.43 -22.61 -19.53
N PRO A 453 11.03 -22.49 -18.33
CA PRO A 453 12.12 -21.55 -18.06
C PRO A 453 13.48 -21.93 -18.67
N TYR A 454 13.62 -23.16 -19.19
CA TYR A 454 14.79 -23.61 -19.94
C TYR A 454 14.71 -23.28 -21.43
N GLU A 455 13.51 -23.12 -21.99
CA GLU A 455 13.27 -22.82 -23.40
C GLU A 455 13.61 -21.34 -23.67
N THR A 456 14.89 -21.07 -23.91
CA THR A 456 15.43 -19.71 -24.12
C THR A 456 16.22 -19.59 -25.41
N THR A 457 16.12 -18.43 -26.08
CA THR A 457 16.84 -18.11 -27.32
C THR A 457 17.31 -16.66 -27.33
N THR A 458 18.23 -16.32 -28.22
CA THR A 458 18.60 -14.93 -28.54
C THR A 458 17.83 -14.35 -29.73
N LYS A 459 17.12 -15.18 -30.51
CA LYS A 459 16.44 -14.75 -31.74
C LYS A 459 14.96 -14.43 -31.49
N PRO A 460 14.46 -13.24 -31.90
CA PRO A 460 13.04 -12.89 -31.76
C PRO A 460 12.14 -13.78 -32.63
N GLY A 461 10.91 -14.00 -32.19
CA GLY A 461 9.86 -14.64 -32.99
C GLY A 461 9.90 -16.16 -33.10
N GLN A 462 10.87 -16.85 -32.49
CA GLN A 462 10.85 -18.30 -32.37
C GLN A 462 9.74 -18.80 -31.44
N THR A 463 9.33 -20.04 -31.63
CA THR A 463 8.38 -20.77 -30.78
C THR A 463 9.10 -21.71 -29.81
N CYS A 464 8.45 -21.99 -28.68
CA CYS A 464 8.87 -22.99 -27.70
C CYS A 464 8.76 -24.40 -28.28
N SER A 465 9.78 -25.23 -28.12
CA SER A 465 9.79 -26.60 -28.67
C SER A 465 8.72 -27.50 -28.03
N ARG A 466 8.40 -27.27 -26.76
CA ARG A 466 7.51 -28.11 -25.95
C ARG A 466 6.01 -27.80 -26.09
N CYS A 467 5.64 -26.54 -26.32
CA CYS A 467 4.23 -26.12 -26.36
C CYS A 467 3.85 -25.22 -27.55
N GLY A 468 4.73 -25.02 -28.53
CA GLY A 468 4.48 -24.24 -29.74
C GLY A 468 4.22 -22.74 -29.54
N MET A 469 4.03 -22.26 -28.31
CA MET A 469 3.80 -20.85 -28.02
C MET A 469 5.00 -20.00 -28.42
N LYS A 470 4.73 -18.79 -28.93
CA LYS A 470 5.76 -17.79 -29.22
C LYS A 470 6.52 -17.46 -27.95
N LEU A 471 7.85 -17.43 -28.03
CA LEU A 471 8.69 -16.97 -26.93
C LEU A 471 8.48 -15.47 -26.72
N GLU A 472 8.59 -15.01 -25.49
CA GLU A 472 8.48 -13.59 -25.11
C GLU A 472 9.84 -13.04 -24.67
N PRO A 473 10.10 -11.71 -24.78
CA PRO A 473 11.31 -11.13 -24.22
C PRO A 473 11.33 -11.33 -22.70
N ALA A 474 12.45 -11.74 -22.09
CA ALA A 474 12.52 -11.91 -20.63
C ALA A 474 12.21 -10.63 -19.82
N GLN A 475 12.19 -9.47 -20.49
CA GLN A 475 11.76 -8.18 -19.95
C GLN A 475 10.23 -8.05 -19.80
N THR A 476 9.39 -8.69 -20.65
CA THR A 476 7.92 -8.55 -20.56
C THR A 476 7.34 -9.25 -19.33
N LEU A 477 7.99 -10.34 -18.89
CA LEU A 477 7.69 -11.03 -17.64
C LEU A 477 7.98 -10.17 -16.39
N GLY A 478 8.69 -9.03 -16.53
CA GLY A 478 8.82 -8.00 -15.49
C GLY A 478 10.12 -8.01 -14.68
N PHE A 479 11.07 -8.91 -14.94
CA PHE A 479 12.20 -9.21 -14.05
C PHE A 479 13.61 -8.99 -14.64
N VAL A 480 13.75 -8.12 -15.65
CA VAL A 480 15.06 -7.71 -16.21
C VAL A 480 15.05 -6.22 -16.53
N SER A 481 15.78 -5.41 -15.75
CA SER A 481 15.92 -3.97 -16.02
C SER A 481 16.56 -3.68 -17.39
N LEU A 482 16.03 -2.67 -18.08
CA LEU A 482 16.47 -2.23 -19.41
C LEU A 482 17.83 -1.49 -19.42
N GLN A 483 18.44 -1.19 -18.27
CA GLN A 483 19.71 -0.44 -18.18
C GLN A 483 20.74 -1.06 -17.20
N PRO A 484 21.39 -2.20 -17.55
CA PRO A 484 22.38 -2.87 -16.68
C PRO A 484 23.59 -2.00 -16.30
N LYS A 485 23.93 -1.00 -17.14
CA LYS A 485 25.01 -0.03 -16.86
C LYS A 485 24.69 0.93 -15.68
N LYS A 486 23.45 0.95 -15.17
CA LYS A 486 23.05 1.62 -13.91
C LYS A 486 22.76 0.62 -12.78
N SER A 487 23.52 -0.47 -12.70
CA SER A 487 23.40 -1.49 -11.65
C SER A 487 23.75 -1.02 -10.21
N ARG A 488 23.97 0.28 -9.98
CA ARG A 488 24.19 0.82 -8.62
C ARG A 488 22.92 1.52 -8.12
N VAL A 489 22.45 1.13 -6.94
CA VAL A 489 21.34 1.73 -6.18
C VAL A 489 21.89 2.63 -5.08
N LEU A 490 21.16 3.69 -4.73
CA LEU A 490 21.50 4.53 -3.58
C LEU A 490 21.21 3.76 -2.30
N THR A 491 22.19 3.63 -1.40
CA THR A 491 22.10 2.73 -0.23
C THR A 491 22.42 3.42 1.09
N ILE A 492 21.77 2.93 2.15
CA ILE A 492 22.13 3.18 3.55
C ILE A 492 22.23 1.85 4.31
N PRO A 493 23.07 1.75 5.36
CA PRO A 493 23.11 0.58 6.24
C PRO A 493 21.77 0.34 6.94
N ALA A 494 21.47 -0.93 7.23
CA ALA A 494 20.19 -1.37 7.79
C ALA A 494 19.89 -0.81 9.19
N THR A 495 20.89 -0.32 9.92
CA THR A 495 20.76 0.29 11.25
C THR A 495 20.42 1.79 11.22
N ALA A 496 20.56 2.47 10.08
CA ALA A 496 20.34 3.92 9.97
C ALA A 496 18.86 4.36 10.01
N PRO A 497 17.89 3.67 9.36
CA PRO A 497 16.51 4.13 9.35
C PRO A 497 15.72 3.64 10.59
N LEU A 498 15.17 4.60 11.34
CA LEU A 498 14.11 4.33 12.33
C LEU A 498 12.78 4.17 11.59
N ILE A 499 12.25 2.94 11.56
CA ILE A 499 11.02 2.59 10.84
C ILE A 499 9.84 2.53 11.80
N THR A 500 8.77 3.29 11.54
CA THR A 500 7.48 3.13 12.25
C THR A 500 6.28 3.14 11.32
N GLY A 501 5.57 2.01 11.31
CA GLY A 501 4.38 1.79 10.49
C GLY A 501 4.68 1.91 8.99
N LYS A 502 4.37 3.08 8.43
CA LYS A 502 4.54 3.40 6.99
C LYS A 502 5.53 4.53 6.73
N ARG A 503 6.44 4.81 7.66
CA ARG A 503 7.48 5.86 7.55
C ARG A 503 8.84 5.29 7.95
N ALA A 504 9.89 5.70 7.24
CA ALA A 504 11.26 5.61 7.72
C ALA A 504 11.77 7.03 8.01
N VAL A 505 12.53 7.20 9.09
CA VAL A 505 13.21 8.44 9.45
C VAL A 505 14.70 8.14 9.63
N VAL A 506 15.56 8.94 9.00
CA VAL A 506 17.02 8.90 9.19
C VAL A 506 17.50 10.24 9.72
N TYR A 507 18.52 10.22 10.57
CA TYR A 507 19.21 11.43 11.00
C TYR A 507 20.44 11.66 10.12
N VAL A 508 20.51 12.84 9.50
CA VAL A 508 21.60 13.26 8.61
C VAL A 508 22.47 14.28 9.34
N GLU A 509 23.79 14.09 9.34
CA GLU A 509 24.78 15.06 9.84
C GLU A 509 24.83 16.26 8.87
N ASP A 510 24.75 17.50 9.37
CA ASP A 510 24.82 18.69 8.52
C ASP A 510 26.24 18.84 7.93
N PRO A 511 26.42 18.90 6.60
CA PRO A 511 27.74 19.04 5.98
C PRO A 511 28.55 20.27 6.45
N ASN A 512 27.88 21.28 7.00
CA ASN A 512 28.49 22.52 7.48
C ASN A 512 28.65 22.58 9.01
N ASP A 513 28.06 21.62 9.75
CA ASP A 513 28.07 21.57 11.21
C ASP A 513 27.99 20.11 11.71
N PRO A 514 29.12 19.45 11.96
CA PRO A 514 29.16 18.06 12.44
C PRO A 514 28.65 17.87 13.88
N SER A 515 28.16 18.95 14.52
CA SER A 515 27.45 18.95 15.80
C SER A 515 25.93 18.87 15.63
N LYS A 516 25.42 18.96 14.40
CA LYS A 516 24.00 19.14 14.08
C LYS A 516 23.45 17.97 13.26
N TYR A 517 22.32 17.44 13.73
CA TYR A 517 21.61 16.32 13.13
C TYR A 517 20.21 16.72 12.69
N ILE A 518 19.87 16.41 11.45
CA ILE A 518 18.60 16.77 10.80
C ILE A 518 17.87 15.47 10.46
N GLY A 519 16.77 15.18 11.17
CA GLY A 519 15.94 14.02 10.86
C GLY A 519 15.11 14.26 9.59
N ARG A 520 15.19 13.32 8.64
CA ARG A 520 14.43 13.36 7.38
C ARG A 520 13.55 12.14 7.25
N VAL A 521 12.32 12.35 6.78
CA VAL A 521 11.44 11.25 6.35
C VAL A 521 11.89 10.81 4.96
N ILE A 522 12.13 9.52 4.78
CA ILE A 522 12.65 8.93 3.53
C ILE A 522 11.75 7.79 3.05
N GLU A 523 11.81 7.49 1.76
CA GLU A 523 11.13 6.33 1.17
C GLU A 523 12.15 5.22 0.93
N LEU A 524 11.98 4.09 1.61
CA LEU A 524 12.82 2.91 1.43
C LEU A 524 12.30 2.00 0.31
N GLY A 525 13.24 1.35 -0.37
CA GLY A 525 13.02 0.13 -1.13
C GLY A 525 13.23 -1.12 -0.26
N PRO A 526 13.37 -2.30 -0.88
CA PRO A 526 13.58 -3.54 -0.14
C PRO A 526 14.99 -3.61 0.50
N ARG A 527 15.15 -4.48 1.50
CA ARG A 527 16.38 -4.67 2.29
C ARG A 527 17.25 -5.78 1.70
N ALA A 528 18.35 -5.44 1.02
CA ALA A 528 19.32 -6.43 0.57
C ALA A 528 20.41 -6.60 1.63
N GLY A 529 20.24 -7.61 2.51
CA GLY A 529 21.21 -7.92 3.56
C GLY A 529 21.37 -6.76 4.54
N ASP A 530 22.58 -6.22 4.67
CA ASP A 530 22.90 -5.15 5.63
C ASP A 530 22.56 -3.74 5.12
N TYR A 531 21.86 -3.61 3.99
CA TYR A 531 21.56 -2.32 3.37
C TYR A 531 20.11 -2.20 2.90
N TYR A 532 19.53 -1.01 3.07
CA TYR A 532 18.29 -0.63 2.38
C TYR A 532 18.61 0.14 1.10
N VAL A 533 17.84 -0.15 0.04
CA VAL A 533 17.72 0.74 -1.12
C VAL A 533 16.97 2.01 -0.69
N VAL A 534 17.43 3.18 -1.10
CA VAL A 534 16.72 4.46 -0.89
C VAL A 534 16.03 4.88 -2.19
N LYS A 535 14.71 5.06 -2.16
CA LYS A 535 13.91 5.54 -3.30
C LYS A 535 13.83 7.06 -3.36
N SER A 536 13.70 7.73 -2.22
CA SER A 536 13.70 9.20 -2.13
C SER A 536 14.07 9.72 -0.74
N GLY A 537 14.56 10.97 -0.68
CA GLY A 537 14.78 11.73 0.56
C GLY A 537 16.24 11.91 1.01
N LEU A 538 17.20 11.27 0.33
CA LEU A 538 18.65 11.44 0.51
C LEU A 538 19.36 11.69 -0.82
N VAL A 539 20.59 12.19 -0.74
CA VAL A 539 21.54 12.38 -1.84
C VAL A 539 22.83 11.60 -1.55
N GLU A 540 23.58 11.22 -2.58
CA GLU A 540 24.92 10.63 -2.41
C GLU A 540 25.87 11.59 -1.69
N GLY A 541 26.77 11.05 -0.86
CA GLY A 541 27.76 11.80 -0.09
C GLY A 541 27.23 12.39 1.22
N GLU A 542 25.92 12.43 1.43
CA GLU A 542 25.35 12.78 2.74
C GLU A 542 25.74 11.73 3.80
N LYS A 543 25.90 12.13 5.06
CA LYS A 543 26.24 11.23 6.17
C LYS A 543 25.00 10.91 6.99
N VAL A 544 24.57 9.66 7.00
CA VAL A 544 23.48 9.17 7.85
C VAL A 544 24.02 8.57 9.14
N VAL A 545 23.33 8.80 10.25
CA VAL A 545 23.63 8.18 11.55
C VAL A 545 23.30 6.69 11.49
N VAL A 546 24.28 5.83 11.79
CA VAL A 546 24.16 4.35 11.79
C VAL A 546 24.16 3.74 13.19
N HIS A 547 24.65 4.47 14.19
CA HIS A 547 24.55 4.17 15.62
C HIS A 547 24.25 5.48 16.37
N GLY A 548 23.46 5.45 17.43
CA GLY A 548 23.04 6.66 18.16
C GLY A 548 21.72 7.29 17.65
N ALA A 549 21.13 6.77 16.57
CA ALA A 549 19.92 7.35 15.96
C ALA A 549 18.69 7.36 16.90
N PHE A 550 18.51 6.32 17.71
CA PHE A 550 17.43 6.24 18.70
C PHE A 550 17.63 7.22 19.86
N GLN A 551 18.89 7.42 20.29
CA GLN A 551 19.29 8.37 21.32
C GLN A 551 19.04 9.82 20.86
N ILE A 552 19.27 10.12 19.58
CA ILE A 552 18.93 11.40 18.94
C ILE A 552 17.40 11.63 18.93
N ASP A 553 16.59 10.65 18.48
CA ASP A 553 15.13 10.78 18.48
C ASP A 553 14.55 10.93 19.89
N SER A 554 15.08 10.16 20.84
CA SER A 554 14.71 10.24 22.27
C SER A 554 15.06 11.60 22.87
N SER A 555 16.24 12.15 22.55
CA SER A 555 16.63 13.50 22.98
C SER A 555 15.68 14.57 22.45
N LEU A 556 15.28 14.46 21.18
CA LEU A 556 14.29 15.36 20.58
C LEU A 556 12.91 15.24 21.25
N GLN A 557 12.47 14.02 21.57
CA GLN A 557 11.23 13.78 22.31
C GLN A 557 11.26 14.37 23.72
N ILE A 558 12.36 14.19 24.47
CA ILE A 558 12.55 14.76 25.81
C ILE A 558 12.54 16.30 25.75
N MET A 559 13.15 16.90 24.72
CA MET A 559 13.11 18.34 24.47
C MET A 559 11.75 18.84 23.92
N ALA A 560 10.73 17.98 23.84
CA ALA A 560 9.42 18.25 23.21
C ALA A 560 9.51 18.84 21.77
N ARG A 561 10.63 18.60 21.09
CA ARG A 561 10.85 18.95 19.68
C ARG A 561 10.09 17.96 18.78
N PRO A 562 9.94 18.26 17.48
CA PRO A 562 9.51 17.26 16.53
C PRO A 562 10.43 16.03 16.61
N SER A 563 9.84 14.83 16.66
CA SER A 563 10.55 13.54 16.64
C SER A 563 9.80 12.56 15.71
N MET A 564 10.30 11.33 15.59
CA MET A 564 9.60 10.27 14.87
C MET A 564 8.20 10.00 15.49
N MET A 565 8.12 9.93 16.83
CA MET A 565 6.86 9.71 17.58
C MET A 565 5.99 10.96 17.68
N SER A 566 6.61 12.15 17.80
CA SER A 566 5.93 13.45 17.80
C SER A 566 6.17 14.20 16.48
N PRO A 567 5.57 13.76 15.35
CA PRO A 567 5.83 14.37 14.06
C PRO A 567 5.41 15.85 14.03
N PRO A 568 6.11 16.70 13.28
CA PRO A 568 5.75 18.11 13.16
C PRO A 568 4.32 18.20 12.59
N LYS A 569 3.41 18.83 13.35
CA LYS A 569 2.00 18.99 12.97
C LYS A 569 1.94 19.67 11.60
N LYS A 570 1.65 18.89 10.54
CA LYS A 570 1.50 19.41 9.17
C LYS A 570 0.56 20.60 9.24
N LYS A 571 1.07 21.82 9.03
CA LYS A 571 0.25 23.02 8.87
C LYS A 571 -0.73 22.70 7.75
N LYS A 572 -2.02 22.49 8.08
CA LYS A 572 -3.08 22.54 7.09
C LYS A 572 -2.97 23.92 6.49
N LYS A 573 -2.45 24.03 5.26
CA LYS A 573 -2.33 25.32 4.56
C LYS A 573 -3.71 25.97 4.65
N ASN A 574 -3.81 27.13 5.30
CA ASN A 574 -5.08 27.84 5.41
C ASN A 574 -5.61 28.04 3.98
N SER A 575 -6.68 27.32 3.65
CA SER A 575 -7.17 27.19 2.30
C SER A 575 -7.94 28.45 1.93
N VAL A 576 -7.19 29.51 1.61
CA VAL A 576 -7.71 30.73 0.98
C VAL A 576 -8.53 30.28 -0.22
N PRO A 577 -9.86 30.52 -0.26
CA PRO A 577 -10.75 29.76 -1.11
C PRO A 577 -10.37 29.81 -2.59
N ILE A 578 -10.63 28.72 -3.30
CA ILE A 578 -10.23 28.56 -4.70
C ILE A 578 -10.96 29.55 -5.62
N PHE A 579 -12.12 30.06 -5.20
CA PHE A 579 -12.98 30.97 -5.97
C PHE A 579 -13.36 32.27 -5.22
N ALA A 580 -12.56 32.72 -4.25
CA ALA A 580 -12.82 33.97 -3.53
C ALA A 580 -12.53 35.22 -4.39
N ILE A 581 -13.53 35.68 -5.17
CA ILE A 581 -13.48 36.94 -5.90
C ILE A 581 -14.03 38.05 -5.00
N ALA A 582 -13.16 38.98 -4.59
CA ALA A 582 -13.58 40.12 -3.79
C ALA A 582 -14.61 40.99 -4.52
N ASN A 583 -15.58 41.53 -3.77
CA ASN A 583 -16.68 42.35 -4.27
C ASN A 583 -17.61 41.69 -5.31
N ALA A 584 -17.53 40.37 -5.50
CA ALA A 584 -18.47 39.65 -6.37
C ALA A 584 -19.91 39.69 -5.82
N PRO A 585 -20.96 39.72 -6.68
CA PRO A 585 -22.34 40.02 -6.25
C PRO A 585 -22.90 39.09 -5.15
N TYR A 586 -22.51 37.82 -5.17
CA TYR A 586 -22.97 36.82 -4.21
C TYR A 586 -22.52 37.08 -2.75
N HIS A 587 -21.49 37.93 -2.54
CA HIS A 587 -21.09 38.34 -1.19
C HIS A 587 -22.09 39.33 -0.59
N LYS A 588 -22.58 40.31 -1.37
CA LYS A 588 -23.60 41.27 -0.94
C LYS A 588 -24.91 40.57 -0.56
N GLU A 589 -25.31 39.55 -1.32
CA GLU A 589 -26.49 38.72 -1.06
C GLU A 589 -26.34 37.87 0.21
N MET A 590 -25.16 37.30 0.47
CA MET A 590 -24.92 36.41 1.63
C MET A 590 -24.58 37.16 2.93
N GLU A 591 -24.14 38.43 2.86
CA GLU A 591 -23.79 39.22 4.04
C GLU A 591 -24.97 39.42 5.03
N PRO A 592 -26.19 39.77 4.61
CA PRO A 592 -27.36 39.84 5.48
C PRO A 592 -27.67 38.53 6.23
N VAL A 593 -27.36 37.38 5.61
CA VAL A 593 -27.53 36.02 6.17
C VAL A 593 -26.47 35.76 7.24
N LEU A 594 -25.19 36.05 6.96
CA LEU A 594 -24.10 35.94 7.94
C LEU A 594 -24.35 36.83 9.15
N ARG A 595 -24.68 38.12 8.95
CA ARG A 595 -25.04 39.06 10.03
C ARG A 595 -26.22 38.55 10.87
N GLN A 596 -27.20 37.87 10.27
CA GLN A 596 -28.33 37.28 11.01
C GLN A 596 -27.93 36.04 11.83
N TYR A 597 -27.05 35.19 11.30
CA TYR A 597 -26.48 34.06 12.04
C TYR A 597 -25.72 34.54 13.29
N PHE A 598 -24.94 35.63 13.19
CA PHE A 598 -24.21 36.16 14.35
C PHE A 598 -25.14 36.76 15.43
N ARG A 599 -26.25 37.42 15.04
CA ARG A 599 -27.30 37.83 16.01
C ARG A 599 -27.89 36.63 16.77
N ILE A 600 -28.03 35.48 16.10
CA ILE A 600 -28.49 34.24 16.75
C ILE A 600 -27.40 33.63 17.64
N GLN A 601 -26.13 33.68 17.23
CA GLN A 601 -24.99 33.27 18.06
C GLN A 601 -24.94 34.05 19.38
N GLN A 602 -25.13 35.36 19.33
CA GLN A 602 -25.15 36.25 20.49
C GLN A 602 -26.34 35.96 21.43
N ALA A 603 -27.55 35.84 20.87
CA ALA A 603 -28.73 35.45 21.64
C ALA A 603 -28.59 34.05 22.29
N LEU A 604 -27.89 33.12 21.62
CA LEU A 604 -27.59 31.80 22.17
C LEU A 604 -26.50 31.79 23.25
N SER A 605 -25.53 32.73 23.21
CA SER A 605 -24.56 32.89 24.30
C SER A 605 -25.16 33.62 25.52
N GLN A 606 -26.19 34.45 25.30
CA GLN A 606 -26.94 35.16 26.35
C GLN A 606 -28.19 34.41 26.84
N ASN A 607 -28.41 33.15 26.41
CA ASN A 607 -29.58 32.32 26.78
C ASN A 607 -30.97 32.93 26.44
N GLU A 608 -31.05 33.89 25.52
CA GLU A 608 -32.25 34.70 25.24
C GLU A 608 -33.32 33.98 24.40
N GLN A 609 -33.88 32.87 24.91
CA GLN A 609 -34.75 31.99 24.14
C GLN A 609 -35.96 32.71 23.51
N LYS A 610 -36.57 33.69 24.19
CA LYS A 610 -37.69 34.48 23.68
C LYS A 610 -37.37 35.19 22.34
N LYS A 611 -36.13 35.63 22.12
CA LYS A 611 -35.71 36.31 20.86
C LYS A 611 -35.39 35.33 19.73
N LEU A 612 -35.07 34.06 20.02
CA LEU A 612 -34.66 33.08 19.02
C LEU A 612 -35.73 32.79 17.97
N ALA A 613 -37.02 32.81 18.33
CA ALA A 613 -38.12 32.59 17.38
C ALA A 613 -38.21 33.71 16.34
N LEU A 614 -38.10 34.97 16.77
CA LEU A 614 -38.07 36.15 15.88
C LEU A 614 -36.82 36.14 14.99
N LEU A 615 -35.64 35.91 15.58
CA LEU A 615 -34.39 35.85 14.83
C LEU A 615 -34.35 34.69 13.82
N LYS A 616 -34.97 33.54 14.13
CA LYS A 616 -35.21 32.43 13.20
C LYS A 616 -36.11 32.86 12.04
N LYS A 617 -37.25 33.50 12.30
CA LYS A 617 -38.17 34.01 11.25
C LYS A 617 -37.46 34.98 10.30
N GLN A 618 -36.67 35.90 10.85
CA GLN A 618 -35.83 36.84 10.08
C GLN A 618 -34.73 36.13 9.25
N LEU A 619 -34.07 35.10 9.78
CA LEU A 619 -33.08 34.30 9.03
C LEU A 619 -33.75 33.52 7.88
N LEU A 620 -34.93 32.96 8.13
CA LEU A 620 -35.69 32.18 7.15
C LEU A 620 -36.12 33.06 5.97
N ALA A 621 -36.69 34.24 6.23
CA ALA A 621 -37.03 35.23 5.20
C ALA A 621 -35.80 35.67 4.38
N LYS A 622 -34.68 35.99 5.05
CA LYS A 622 -33.41 36.32 4.38
C LYS A 622 -32.83 35.20 3.52
N LEU A 623 -33.14 33.93 3.81
CA LEU A 623 -32.72 32.77 3.02
C LEU A 623 -33.67 32.49 1.84
N GLN A 624 -34.94 32.87 1.94
CA GLN A 624 -35.92 32.75 0.85
C GLN A 624 -35.69 33.82 -0.23
N ASN A 625 -35.35 35.05 0.18
CA ASN A 625 -35.24 36.20 -0.73
C ASN A 625 -33.86 36.31 -1.45
N LEU A 626 -33.08 35.21 -1.55
CA LEU A 626 -31.76 35.20 -2.19
C LEU A 626 -31.87 35.08 -3.71
N HIS A 627 -31.58 36.17 -4.43
CA HIS A 627 -31.74 36.22 -5.89
C HIS A 627 -30.52 35.63 -6.62
N PHE A 628 -30.48 34.31 -6.74
CA PHE A 628 -29.41 33.58 -7.45
C PHE A 628 -29.17 34.00 -8.90
N GLU A 629 -30.10 34.70 -9.55
CA GLU A 629 -29.94 35.22 -10.91
C GLU A 629 -29.05 36.46 -10.97
N LYS A 630 -29.21 37.40 -10.01
CA LYS A 630 -28.35 38.58 -9.83
C LYS A 630 -26.88 38.23 -9.52
N MET A 631 -26.61 36.97 -9.16
CA MET A 631 -25.27 36.42 -8.99
C MET A 631 -24.60 36.09 -10.33
N THR A 632 -24.18 37.13 -11.07
CA THR A 632 -23.22 37.01 -12.18
C THR A 632 -21.80 36.71 -11.63
N GLN A 633 -20.85 36.40 -12.53
CA GLN A 633 -19.43 36.13 -12.21
C GLN A 633 -19.11 34.83 -11.41
N LEU A 634 -20.10 33.98 -11.10
CA LEU A 634 -19.86 32.65 -10.47
C LEU A 634 -19.82 31.51 -11.51
N PRO A 635 -18.77 30.66 -11.53
CA PRO A 635 -18.75 29.41 -12.31
C PRO A 635 -19.94 28.51 -11.96
N LEU A 636 -20.50 27.78 -12.93
CA LEU A 636 -21.74 27.00 -12.71
C LEU A 636 -21.59 25.94 -11.60
N SER A 637 -20.43 25.31 -11.46
CA SER A 637 -20.11 24.39 -10.36
C SER A 637 -20.23 25.05 -8.99
N SER A 638 -19.63 26.23 -8.82
CA SER A 638 -19.70 27.04 -7.61
C SER A 638 -21.11 27.60 -7.36
N LYS A 639 -21.82 28.06 -8.41
CA LYS A 639 -23.23 28.50 -8.33
C LYS A 639 -24.17 27.36 -7.91
N THR A 640 -23.92 26.15 -8.40
CA THR A 640 -24.66 24.92 -8.03
C THR A 640 -24.34 24.49 -6.60
N LYS A 641 -23.06 24.56 -6.19
CA LYS A 641 -22.65 24.30 -4.80
C LYS A 641 -23.27 25.31 -3.83
N LEU A 642 -23.31 26.59 -4.18
CA LEU A 642 -23.97 27.64 -3.40
C LEU A 642 -25.47 27.38 -3.26
N LYS A 643 -26.19 27.13 -4.37
CA LYS A 643 -27.62 26.72 -4.34
C LYS A 643 -27.84 25.48 -3.44
N LYS A 644 -26.95 24.48 -3.50
CA LYS A 644 -27.02 23.26 -2.66
C LYS A 644 -26.76 23.53 -1.17
N LEU A 645 -25.83 24.44 -0.83
CA LEU A 645 -25.57 24.87 0.55
C LEU A 645 -26.73 25.69 1.12
N VAL A 646 -27.24 26.67 0.37
CA VAL A 646 -28.39 27.48 0.80
C VAL A 646 -29.65 26.61 0.95
N LYS A 647 -29.95 25.68 0.02
CA LYS A 647 -31.09 24.75 0.17
C LYS A 647 -30.97 23.88 1.43
N LYS A 648 -29.78 23.35 1.72
CA LYS A 648 -29.50 22.63 2.98
C LYS A 648 -29.71 23.51 4.21
N LEU A 649 -29.23 24.75 4.18
CA LEU A 649 -29.34 25.69 5.30
C LEU A 649 -30.81 26.06 5.56
N LEU A 650 -31.55 26.44 4.51
CA LEU A 650 -32.98 26.76 4.56
C LEU A 650 -33.80 25.60 5.14
N GLN A 651 -33.61 24.38 4.65
CA GLN A 651 -34.26 23.17 5.19
C GLN A 651 -33.89 22.92 6.67
N SER A 652 -32.62 23.13 7.05
CA SER A 652 -32.16 22.95 8.42
C SER A 652 -32.59 24.09 9.36
N VAL A 653 -32.92 25.28 8.83
CA VAL A 653 -33.46 26.42 9.59
C VAL A 653 -34.96 26.23 9.80
N GLN A 654 -35.72 25.85 8.76
CA GLN A 654 -37.15 25.53 8.88
C GLN A 654 -37.42 24.53 10.01
N LYS A 655 -36.74 23.37 9.98
CA LYS A 655 -36.90 22.26 10.93
C LYS A 655 -36.35 22.49 12.35
N ALA A 656 -35.84 23.68 12.69
CA ALA A 656 -35.31 23.96 14.01
C ALA A 656 -36.42 24.36 15.02
N ASP A 657 -36.57 23.58 16.09
CA ASP A 657 -37.47 23.91 17.20
C ASP A 657 -36.90 25.05 18.05
N SER A 658 -37.71 26.10 18.29
CA SER A 658 -37.41 27.24 19.15
C SER A 658 -38.06 27.18 20.54
N SER A 659 -38.91 26.18 20.80
CA SER A 659 -39.50 25.93 22.13
C SER A 659 -38.51 25.27 23.10
N LYS A 660 -37.42 24.66 22.61
CA LYS A 660 -36.42 23.97 23.42
C LYS A 660 -34.99 24.41 23.06
N LEU A 661 -34.36 25.22 23.91
CA LEU A 661 -33.00 25.77 23.70
C LEU A 661 -31.96 24.70 23.32
N LYS A 662 -32.01 23.53 23.94
CA LYS A 662 -31.14 22.36 23.65
C LYS A 662 -31.34 21.81 22.23
N ALA A 663 -32.57 21.78 21.73
CA ALA A 663 -32.88 21.38 20.35
C ALA A 663 -32.42 22.44 19.35
N PHE A 664 -32.61 23.73 19.67
CA PHE A 664 -32.12 24.84 18.86
C PHE A 664 -30.58 24.85 18.75
N ARG A 665 -29.85 24.62 19.85
CA ARG A 665 -28.38 24.46 19.86
C ARG A 665 -27.91 23.31 18.95
N ASN A 666 -28.62 22.18 18.95
CA ASN A 666 -28.35 21.06 18.03
C ASN A 666 -28.57 21.44 16.54
N ALA A 667 -29.53 22.30 16.24
CA ALA A 667 -29.76 22.81 14.87
C ALA A 667 -28.69 23.84 14.47
N PHE A 668 -28.36 24.77 15.35
CA PHE A 668 -27.36 25.82 15.15
C PHE A 668 -25.96 25.25 14.84
N ALA A 669 -25.57 24.12 15.45
CA ALA A 669 -24.34 23.40 15.08
C ALA A 669 -24.36 22.89 13.62
N LYS A 670 -25.51 22.42 13.13
CA LYS A 670 -25.67 22.00 11.72
C LYS A 670 -25.59 23.19 10.78
N TRP A 671 -26.19 24.33 11.13
CA TRP A 671 -26.08 25.58 10.37
C TRP A 671 -24.63 26.06 10.28
N THR A 672 -23.91 26.03 11.40
CA THR A 672 -22.49 26.39 11.48
C THR A 672 -21.66 25.57 10.49
N LYS A 673 -21.84 24.24 10.45
CA LYS A 673 -21.10 23.36 9.52
C LYS A 673 -21.36 23.71 8.05
N ILE A 674 -22.57 24.14 7.70
CA ILE A 674 -22.92 24.57 6.33
C ILE A 674 -22.31 25.94 6.00
N LEU A 675 -22.32 26.88 6.95
CA LEU A 675 -21.69 28.20 6.79
C LEU A 675 -20.16 28.13 6.79
N GLU A 676 -19.55 27.20 7.52
CA GLU A 676 -18.12 26.89 7.39
C GLU A 676 -17.78 26.35 5.99
N GLU A 677 -18.60 25.43 5.44
CA GLU A 677 -18.40 24.96 4.07
C GLU A 677 -18.54 26.12 3.06
N TYR A 678 -19.44 27.08 3.30
CA TYR A 678 -19.50 28.32 2.52
C TYR A 678 -18.22 29.17 2.66
N LEU A 679 -17.79 29.52 3.87
CA LEU A 679 -16.61 30.38 4.11
C LEU A 679 -15.33 29.76 3.52
N LEU A 680 -15.16 28.44 3.57
CA LEU A 680 -14.04 27.71 2.97
C LEU A 680 -14.04 27.68 1.42
N HIS A 681 -15.17 27.92 0.76
CA HIS A 681 -15.28 27.89 -0.71
C HIS A 681 -15.44 29.28 -1.34
N PHE A 682 -15.98 30.25 -0.59
CA PHE A 682 -16.34 31.57 -1.11
C PHE A 682 -15.66 32.74 -0.38
N GLY A 683 -15.37 32.61 0.93
CA GLY A 683 -14.87 33.72 1.75
C GLY A 683 -15.96 34.70 2.21
N HIS A 684 -15.60 35.90 2.66
CA HIS A 684 -16.55 36.94 3.09
C HIS A 684 -16.00 38.37 2.92
N THR A 685 -16.90 39.35 2.88
CA THR A 685 -16.60 40.80 2.74
C THR A 685 -16.97 41.61 4.00
N LEU A 686 -17.31 40.96 5.11
CA LEU A 686 -17.58 41.66 6.37
C LEU A 686 -16.30 42.39 6.83
N PRO A 687 -16.38 43.60 7.41
CA PRO A 687 -15.19 44.40 7.73
C PRO A 687 -14.31 43.82 8.85
N GLN A 688 -14.83 42.85 9.61
CA GLN A 688 -14.13 42.17 10.71
C GLN A 688 -13.92 40.69 10.38
N PRO A 689 -12.81 40.07 10.82
CA PRO A 689 -12.57 38.64 10.61
C PRO A 689 -13.60 37.79 11.34
N ILE A 690 -13.92 36.62 10.77
CA ILE A 690 -14.80 35.63 11.42
C ILE A 690 -13.93 34.59 12.12
N TYR A 691 -14.07 34.45 13.42
CA TYR A 691 -13.40 33.44 14.22
C TYR A 691 -14.24 32.16 14.32
N LYS A 692 -13.61 31.01 14.12
CA LYS A 692 -14.19 29.70 14.42
C LYS A 692 -13.74 29.26 15.81
N ALA A 693 -14.66 29.26 16.76
CA ALA A 693 -14.44 28.83 18.13
C ALA A 693 -14.90 27.38 18.35
N PHE A 694 -14.39 26.76 19.43
CA PHE A 694 -14.66 25.37 19.81
C PHE A 694 -14.85 25.24 21.33
N CYS A 695 -15.89 24.50 21.73
CA CYS A 695 -16.14 24.07 23.10
C CYS A 695 -16.05 22.53 23.14
N PRO A 696 -15.19 21.92 23.99
CA PRO A 696 -15.06 20.47 24.07
C PRO A 696 -16.27 19.79 24.72
N MET A 697 -16.87 20.42 25.75
CA MET A 697 -17.95 19.84 26.55
C MET A 697 -19.32 19.78 25.83
N ALA A 698 -19.46 20.53 24.74
CA ALA A 698 -20.70 20.57 23.97
C ALA A 698 -21.13 19.17 23.46
N PHE A 699 -22.45 18.96 23.41
CA PHE A 699 -23.10 17.76 22.86
C PHE A 699 -22.70 16.42 23.54
N LYS A 700 -22.62 16.42 24.88
CA LYS A 700 -22.11 15.31 25.71
C LYS A 700 -20.63 15.02 25.44
N ASN A 701 -19.76 16.02 25.63
CA ASN A 701 -18.31 15.93 25.42
C ASN A 701 -17.86 15.50 24.00
N LYS A 702 -18.74 15.62 22.99
CA LYS A 702 -18.43 15.33 21.59
C LYS A 702 -17.78 16.50 20.85
N GLY A 703 -17.74 17.67 21.48
CA GLY A 703 -17.20 18.89 20.92
C GLY A 703 -18.19 19.62 19.99
N GLY A 704 -18.18 20.95 20.06
CA GLY A 704 -19.04 21.82 19.26
C GLY A 704 -18.27 23.02 18.73
N TYR A 705 -18.42 23.30 17.43
CA TYR A 705 -17.84 24.48 16.78
C TYR A 705 -18.92 25.52 16.51
N TRP A 706 -18.59 26.81 16.64
CA TRP A 706 -19.43 27.93 16.17
C TRP A 706 -18.57 28.98 15.46
N LEU A 707 -19.23 29.91 14.77
CA LEU A 707 -18.59 31.09 14.18
C LEU A 707 -19.01 32.34 14.97
N GLN A 708 -18.09 33.26 15.20
CA GLN A 708 -18.33 34.53 15.89
C GLN A 708 -17.48 35.65 15.24
N ILE A 709 -17.88 36.92 15.41
CA ILE A 709 -17.12 38.07 14.87
C ILE A 709 -16.11 38.61 15.91
N GLN A 710 -16.46 38.56 17.20
CA GLN A 710 -15.58 39.04 18.27
C GLN A 710 -14.43 38.06 18.55
N LYS A 711 -13.30 38.59 19.04
CA LYS A 711 -12.10 37.81 19.39
C LYS A 711 -12.24 37.12 20.75
N GLU A 712 -12.98 37.73 21.69
CA GLU A 712 -13.37 37.10 22.95
C GLU A 712 -14.37 35.97 22.72
N ILE A 713 -14.24 34.88 23.48
CA ILE A 713 -15.11 33.71 23.37
C ILE A 713 -16.52 34.03 23.86
N GLN A 714 -17.53 33.74 23.04
CA GLN A 714 -18.95 33.82 23.41
C GLN A 714 -19.65 32.50 23.12
N ASN A 715 -19.67 31.61 24.12
CA ASN A 715 -20.06 30.22 23.98
C ASN A 715 -21.57 30.04 23.76
N ALA A 716 -21.97 29.94 22.49
CA ALA A 716 -23.36 29.70 22.07
C ALA A 716 -23.96 28.34 22.52
N TYR A 717 -23.15 27.42 23.07
CA TYR A 717 -23.58 26.09 23.48
C TYR A 717 -23.81 25.93 24.99
N MET A 718 -23.03 26.61 25.81
CA MET A 718 -23.21 26.66 27.28
C MET A 718 -24.03 27.88 27.70
N GLY A 719 -23.93 29.01 26.97
CA GLY A 719 -24.63 30.23 27.33
C GLY A 719 -23.94 30.96 28.48
N THR A 720 -24.73 31.60 29.34
CA THR A 720 -24.24 32.40 30.47
C THR A 720 -23.45 31.58 31.50
N GLU A 721 -23.73 30.27 31.63
CA GLU A 721 -23.05 29.34 32.54
C GLU A 721 -21.53 29.26 32.32
N MET A 722 -21.08 29.37 31.07
CA MET A 722 -19.65 29.25 30.70
C MET A 722 -19.33 30.14 29.50
N LEU A 723 -19.75 31.41 29.55
CA LEU A 723 -19.74 32.33 28.40
C LEU A 723 -18.38 32.42 27.71
N THR A 724 -17.30 32.53 28.49
CA THR A 724 -15.90 32.66 28.02
C THR A 724 -15.21 31.32 27.75
N CYS A 725 -15.84 30.18 28.06
CA CYS A 725 -15.22 28.86 27.92
C CYS A 725 -15.14 28.42 26.45
N GLY A 726 -13.93 28.21 25.94
CA GLY A 726 -13.69 27.73 24.59
C GLY A 726 -12.32 28.11 24.06
N SER A 727 -12.07 27.86 22.78
CA SER A 727 -10.85 28.33 22.12
C SER A 727 -11.05 28.55 20.62
N ILE A 728 -10.43 29.59 20.08
CA ILE A 728 -10.38 29.83 18.62
C ILE A 728 -9.52 28.75 17.98
N LYS A 729 -10.03 28.11 16.92
CA LYS A 729 -9.35 27.06 16.16
C LYS A 729 -9.03 27.44 14.71
N ASN A 730 -9.70 28.46 14.16
CA ASN A 730 -9.40 29.03 12.85
C ASN A 730 -9.92 30.48 12.77
N THR A 731 -9.36 31.28 11.86
CA THR A 731 -9.81 32.64 11.56
C THR A 731 -9.97 32.80 10.05
N PHE A 732 -11.12 33.29 9.62
CA PHE A 732 -11.38 33.68 8.23
C PHE A 732 -11.17 35.20 8.10
N PRO A 733 -10.09 35.68 7.46
CA PRO A 733 -9.90 37.10 7.23
C PRO A 733 -10.88 37.62 6.16
N PRO A 734 -11.20 38.92 6.17
CA PRO A 734 -12.00 39.53 5.12
C PRO A 734 -11.26 39.52 3.77
N LEU A 735 -12.01 39.47 2.67
CA LEU A 735 -11.46 39.63 1.33
C LEU A 735 -11.14 41.10 1.05
N PRO A 736 -9.96 41.43 0.49
CA PRO A 736 -9.55 42.82 0.26
C PRO A 736 -10.42 43.47 -0.83
N PRO A 737 -10.85 44.74 -0.68
CA PRO A 737 -11.59 45.43 -1.73
C PRO A 737 -10.77 45.52 -3.04
N LYS A 738 -11.47 45.59 -4.18
CA LYS A 738 -10.90 45.55 -5.54
C LYS A 738 -9.62 46.39 -5.70
N ALA A 739 -8.60 45.77 -6.29
CA ALA A 739 -7.76 46.44 -7.27
C ALA A 739 -8.31 46.15 -8.68
N ILE A 740 -9.03 47.11 -9.26
CA ILE A 740 -9.13 47.26 -10.72
C ILE A 740 -8.55 48.64 -11.00
N GLY A 741 -7.40 48.65 -11.67
CA GLY A 741 -6.53 49.80 -11.83
C GLY A 741 -5.10 49.29 -12.09
N ASP A 742 -4.34 50.05 -12.87
CA ASP A 742 -2.89 49.96 -13.04
C ASP A 742 -2.30 48.61 -13.49
N MET A 743 -2.67 48.20 -14.71
CA MET A 743 -1.90 47.27 -15.55
C MET A 743 -0.39 47.60 -15.63
N ALA A 744 -0.01 48.87 -15.47
CA ALA A 744 1.38 49.33 -15.52
C ALA A 744 2.22 48.86 -14.32
N PHE A 745 1.66 48.85 -13.11
CA PHE A 745 2.43 48.78 -11.86
C PHE A 745 3.23 47.47 -11.69
N VAL A 746 2.78 46.38 -12.31
CA VAL A 746 3.41 45.06 -12.18
C VAL A 746 4.65 44.93 -13.07
N GLN A 747 4.71 45.57 -14.25
CA GLN A 747 5.78 45.31 -15.23
C GLN A 747 7.04 46.15 -15.02
N ASP A 748 6.95 47.37 -14.50
CA ASP A 748 8.12 48.22 -14.25
C ASP A 748 8.90 47.87 -12.98
N ASN A 749 8.28 47.11 -12.07
CA ASN A 749 8.94 46.49 -10.91
C ASN A 749 9.65 45.15 -11.24
N LEU A 750 9.86 44.82 -12.53
CA LEU A 750 10.47 43.57 -12.98
C LEU A 750 11.76 43.81 -13.77
N SER A 751 12.88 43.23 -13.29
CA SER A 751 14.22 43.58 -13.74
C SER A 751 14.48 43.34 -15.25
N PRO A 752 15.45 44.06 -15.87
CA PRO A 752 15.78 43.87 -17.29
C PRO A 752 16.11 42.42 -17.67
N TYR A 753 16.76 41.69 -16.76
CA TYR A 753 17.09 40.27 -16.92
C TYR A 753 15.85 39.37 -16.80
N PHE A 754 14.91 39.69 -15.90
CA PHE A 754 13.63 38.97 -15.77
C PHE A 754 12.83 39.03 -17.08
N ARG A 755 12.68 40.23 -17.68
CA ARG A 755 11.76 40.47 -18.81
C ARG A 755 12.03 39.46 -19.94
N ARG A 756 13.30 39.28 -20.34
CA ARG A 756 13.69 38.32 -21.39
C ARG A 756 13.26 36.87 -21.10
N SER A 757 13.47 36.37 -19.89
CA SER A 757 13.14 34.99 -19.52
C SER A 757 11.62 34.75 -19.42
N PHE A 758 10.89 35.71 -18.84
CA PHE A 758 9.43 35.67 -18.78
C PHE A 758 8.78 35.70 -20.17
N HIS A 759 9.22 36.59 -21.05
CA HIS A 759 8.72 36.68 -22.42
C HIS A 759 9.01 35.41 -23.24
N LYS A 760 10.22 34.83 -23.08
CA LYS A 760 10.63 33.56 -23.73
C LYS A 760 9.81 32.36 -23.26
N PHE A 761 9.32 32.38 -22.02
CA PHE A 761 8.39 31.37 -21.49
C PHE A 761 6.96 31.56 -22.04
N SER A 762 6.41 32.78 -21.92
CA SER A 762 5.06 33.13 -22.41
C SER A 762 4.88 32.81 -23.90
N GLN A 763 5.81 33.26 -24.74
CA GLN A 763 5.81 33.00 -26.18
C GLN A 763 5.80 31.49 -26.50
N LYS A 764 6.66 30.68 -25.86
CA LYS A 764 6.76 29.24 -26.14
C LYS A 764 5.55 28.43 -25.69
N ILE A 765 4.84 28.84 -24.64
CA ILE A 765 3.57 28.20 -24.28
C ILE A 765 2.51 28.51 -25.33
N ILE A 766 2.39 29.76 -25.77
CA ILE A 766 1.43 30.18 -26.80
C ILE A 766 1.72 29.51 -28.15
N GLU A 767 2.97 29.43 -28.57
CA GLU A 767 3.40 28.70 -29.78
C GLU A 767 2.93 27.24 -29.77
N ASN A 768 3.15 26.52 -28.67
CA ASN A 768 2.82 25.10 -28.59
C ASN A 768 1.31 24.87 -28.36
N TYR A 769 0.62 25.76 -27.65
CA TYR A 769 -0.85 25.80 -27.61
C TYR A 769 -1.42 25.96 -29.04
N LEU A 770 -0.91 26.89 -29.85
CA LEU A 770 -1.36 27.11 -31.23
C LEU A 770 -0.98 25.96 -32.20
N LYS A 771 0.02 25.14 -31.88
CA LYS A 771 0.31 23.87 -32.59
C LYS A 771 -0.71 22.79 -32.22
N ILE A 772 -1.01 22.63 -30.93
CA ILE A 772 -2.04 21.68 -30.46
C ILE A 772 -3.40 22.05 -31.05
N HIS A 773 -3.79 23.33 -31.03
CA HIS A 773 -5.04 23.79 -31.63
C HIS A 773 -5.13 23.43 -33.12
N ARG A 774 -4.06 23.66 -33.90
CA ARG A 774 -3.98 23.24 -35.31
C ARG A 774 -4.05 21.72 -35.51
N LYS A 775 -3.46 20.91 -34.63
CA LYS A 775 -3.61 19.44 -34.69
C LYS A 775 -5.05 18.99 -34.38
N ILE A 776 -5.72 19.60 -33.41
CA ILE A 776 -7.13 19.34 -33.06
C ILE A 776 -8.09 19.76 -34.19
N TYR A 777 -7.79 20.86 -34.87
CA TYR A 777 -8.48 21.29 -36.10
C TYR A 777 -8.34 20.22 -37.19
N GLN A 778 -7.11 19.75 -37.45
CA GLN A 778 -6.81 18.65 -38.38
C GLN A 778 -7.27 17.26 -37.90
N LYS A 779 -8.10 17.17 -36.84
CA LYS A 779 -8.59 15.92 -36.21
C LYS A 779 -7.48 14.94 -35.73
N LYS A 780 -6.22 15.37 -35.64
CA LYS A 780 -5.06 14.54 -35.26
C LYS A 780 -4.99 14.34 -33.74
N THR A 781 -4.98 13.08 -33.30
CA THR A 781 -4.90 12.69 -31.88
C THR A 781 -3.48 12.63 -31.31
N ASN A 782 -2.43 12.56 -32.16
CA ASN A 782 -1.04 12.53 -31.69
C ASN A 782 -0.53 13.93 -31.29
N LEU A 783 -0.84 14.31 -30.04
CA LEU A 783 -0.40 15.53 -29.37
C LEU A 783 0.83 15.31 -28.45
N SER A 784 1.49 14.15 -28.54
CA SER A 784 2.49 13.71 -27.55
C SER A 784 3.68 14.69 -27.43
N THR A 785 4.22 15.15 -28.55
CA THR A 785 5.40 16.02 -28.62
C THR A 785 5.14 17.39 -28.01
N GLU A 786 4.08 18.08 -28.43
CA GLU A 786 3.74 19.42 -27.95
C GLU A 786 3.29 19.39 -26.48
N ARG A 787 2.54 18.36 -26.06
CA ARG A 787 2.14 18.16 -24.67
C ARG A 787 3.38 18.04 -23.77
N LEU A 788 4.36 17.23 -24.16
CA LEU A 788 5.61 17.08 -23.42
C LEU A 788 6.45 18.37 -23.40
N GLN A 789 6.47 19.14 -24.50
CA GLN A 789 7.16 20.44 -24.56
C GLN A 789 6.52 21.46 -23.61
N ILE A 790 5.18 21.56 -23.55
CA ILE A 790 4.48 22.46 -22.63
C ILE A 790 4.70 22.05 -21.17
N LEU A 791 4.59 20.75 -20.86
CA LEU A 791 4.86 20.25 -19.51
C LEU A 791 6.29 20.54 -19.07
N LYS A 792 7.28 20.29 -19.95
CA LYS A 792 8.69 20.61 -19.69
C LYS A 792 8.89 22.09 -19.37
N LEU A 793 8.32 22.99 -20.16
CA LEU A 793 8.38 24.44 -19.92
C LEU A 793 7.78 24.81 -18.54
N ILE A 794 6.62 24.27 -18.18
CA ILE A 794 5.96 24.54 -16.89
C ILE A 794 6.79 23.99 -15.70
N PHE A 795 7.47 22.86 -15.85
CA PHE A 795 8.37 22.30 -14.83
C PHE A 795 9.69 23.06 -14.68
N GLU A 796 10.27 23.56 -15.78
CA GLU A 796 11.53 24.31 -15.78
C GLU A 796 11.38 25.75 -15.27
N PHE A 797 10.17 26.32 -15.36
CA PHE A 797 9.88 27.66 -14.87
C PHE A 797 9.86 27.71 -13.33
N GLN A 798 10.59 28.68 -12.73
CA GLN A 798 10.75 28.78 -11.28
C GLN A 798 10.13 30.08 -10.71
N PRO A 799 8.80 30.11 -10.41
CA PRO A 799 8.11 31.32 -9.93
C PRO A 799 8.78 32.03 -8.74
N LYS A 800 9.46 31.28 -7.86
CA LYS A 800 10.16 31.82 -6.68
C LYS A 800 11.35 32.74 -7.02
N LYS A 801 11.94 32.62 -8.21
CA LYS A 801 13.04 33.49 -8.70
C LYS A 801 12.52 34.68 -9.53
N HIS A 802 11.20 34.82 -9.64
CA HIS A 802 10.58 35.54 -10.75
C HIS A 802 9.48 36.50 -10.28
N PHE A 803 8.61 36.09 -9.34
CA PHE A 803 7.51 36.93 -8.87
C PHE A 803 7.66 37.32 -7.39
N PRO A 804 7.22 38.53 -6.98
CA PRO A 804 7.25 38.94 -5.58
C PRO A 804 6.38 38.01 -4.71
N LYS A 805 6.74 37.87 -3.43
CA LYS A 805 6.12 36.92 -2.48
C LYS A 805 4.58 37.02 -2.41
N LYS A 806 4.01 38.21 -2.68
CA LYS A 806 2.55 38.46 -2.72
C LYS A 806 1.84 37.81 -3.92
N GLU A 807 2.48 37.73 -5.09
CA GLU A 807 1.91 37.20 -6.33
C GLU A 807 2.17 35.70 -6.54
N LEU A 808 3.24 35.18 -5.93
CA LEU A 808 3.68 33.79 -6.04
C LEU A 808 2.53 32.74 -5.94
N PRO A 809 1.56 32.84 -5.01
CA PRO A 809 0.49 31.84 -4.88
C PRO A 809 -0.46 31.83 -6.08
N THR A 810 -0.67 32.99 -6.73
CA THR A 810 -1.55 33.13 -7.90
C THR A 810 -0.87 32.56 -9.13
N VAL A 811 0.41 32.88 -9.35
CA VAL A 811 1.22 32.34 -10.45
C VAL A 811 1.31 30.82 -10.38
N GLN A 812 1.55 30.26 -9.18
CA GLN A 812 1.59 28.81 -8.97
C GLN A 812 0.25 28.13 -9.31
N ARG A 813 -0.89 28.71 -8.90
CA ARG A 813 -2.23 28.18 -9.22
C ARG A 813 -2.49 28.11 -10.74
N ILE A 814 -2.10 29.14 -11.51
CA ILE A 814 -2.32 29.16 -12.97
C ILE A 814 -1.44 28.12 -13.66
N LEU A 815 -0.17 27.98 -13.25
CA LEU A 815 0.75 26.96 -13.76
C LEU A 815 0.30 25.53 -13.42
N GLU A 816 -0.24 25.32 -12.21
CA GLU A 816 -0.84 24.04 -11.80
C GLU A 816 -2.08 23.71 -12.65
N ALA A 817 -2.96 24.69 -12.90
CA ALA A 817 -4.14 24.51 -13.76
C ALA A 817 -3.75 24.16 -15.22
N MET A 818 -2.79 24.89 -15.79
CA MET A 818 -2.22 24.55 -17.11
C MET A 818 -1.64 23.14 -17.13
N ARG A 819 -0.85 22.76 -16.12
CA ARG A 819 -0.22 21.43 -16.02
C ARG A 819 -1.25 20.30 -15.99
N TRP A 820 -2.31 20.43 -15.20
CA TRP A 820 -3.36 19.40 -15.13
C TRP A 820 -4.12 19.27 -16.46
N ALA A 821 -4.61 20.39 -17.02
CA ALA A 821 -5.34 20.35 -18.28
C ALA A 821 -4.49 19.82 -19.46
N VAL A 822 -3.17 20.06 -19.45
CA VAL A 822 -2.24 19.52 -20.45
C VAL A 822 -1.94 18.04 -20.22
N LEU A 823 -1.81 17.57 -18.97
CA LEU A 823 -1.66 16.13 -18.64
C LEU A 823 -2.86 15.32 -19.11
N ASP A 824 -4.06 15.87 -18.96
CA ASP A 824 -5.33 15.24 -19.35
C ASP A 824 -5.46 14.95 -20.86
N LEU A 825 -4.63 15.55 -21.72
CA LEU A 825 -4.60 15.29 -23.17
C LEU A 825 -3.86 13.97 -23.55
N ARG A 826 -3.92 12.93 -22.72
CA ARG A 826 -3.26 11.63 -22.97
C ARG A 826 -4.27 10.51 -23.26
N GLY A 827 -4.18 9.91 -24.44
CA GLY A 827 -4.87 8.65 -24.79
C GLY A 827 -6.38 8.75 -25.02
N LYS A 828 -6.96 9.96 -24.93
CA LYS A 828 -8.40 10.22 -25.05
C LYS A 828 -8.89 10.29 -26.49
N LYS A 829 -10.20 10.10 -26.69
CA LYS A 829 -10.85 10.26 -28.00
C LYS A 829 -10.88 11.74 -28.42
N ILE A 830 -10.95 12.04 -29.72
CA ILE A 830 -10.82 13.42 -30.22
C ILE A 830 -11.87 14.39 -29.62
N GLN A 831 -13.09 13.93 -29.32
CA GLN A 831 -14.13 14.76 -28.67
C GLN A 831 -13.77 15.13 -27.22
N GLU A 832 -13.13 14.23 -26.46
CA GLU A 832 -12.65 14.49 -25.10
C GLU A 832 -11.42 15.41 -25.11
N ILE A 833 -10.49 15.19 -26.05
CA ILE A 833 -9.34 16.10 -26.28
C ILE A 833 -9.83 17.52 -26.56
N ARG A 834 -10.87 17.68 -27.40
CA ARG A 834 -11.47 18.98 -27.73
C ARG A 834 -12.06 19.68 -26.50
N ARG A 835 -12.75 18.93 -25.63
CA ARG A 835 -13.28 19.42 -24.35
C ARG A 835 -12.16 19.85 -23.39
N ASP A 836 -11.18 18.99 -23.15
CA ASP A 836 -10.16 19.21 -22.11
C ASP A 836 -9.12 20.26 -22.54
N PHE A 837 -8.91 20.46 -23.85
CA PHE A 837 -8.12 21.57 -24.40
C PHE A 837 -8.75 22.95 -24.09
N LEU A 838 -10.07 23.02 -23.93
CA LEU A 838 -10.80 24.25 -23.59
C LEU A 838 -10.52 24.71 -22.14
N ASP A 839 -10.27 23.76 -21.23
CA ASP A 839 -9.85 24.06 -19.85
C ASP A 839 -8.40 24.59 -19.83
N PHE A 840 -7.50 24.00 -20.64
CA PHE A 840 -6.14 24.54 -20.83
C PHE A 840 -6.16 25.95 -21.45
N SER A 841 -7.04 26.14 -22.44
CA SER A 841 -7.31 27.45 -23.07
C SER A 841 -7.77 28.51 -22.06
N THR A 842 -8.69 28.15 -21.17
CA THR A 842 -9.20 29.04 -20.13
C THR A 842 -8.11 29.40 -19.11
N ALA A 843 -7.24 28.46 -18.75
CA ALA A 843 -6.06 28.74 -17.93
C ALA A 843 -5.04 29.66 -18.64
N LEU A 844 -4.91 29.57 -19.96
CA LEU A 844 -4.05 30.45 -20.77
C LEU A 844 -4.63 31.85 -20.95
N LYS A 845 -5.96 31.99 -21.11
CA LYS A 845 -6.67 33.28 -21.04
C LYS A 845 -6.33 34.01 -19.73
N ALA A 846 -6.52 33.34 -18.58
CA ALA A 846 -6.25 33.92 -17.26
C ALA A 846 -4.76 34.29 -17.02
N TRP A 847 -3.81 33.69 -17.74
CA TRP A 847 -2.41 34.11 -17.73
C TRP A 847 -2.19 35.37 -18.57
N ILE A 848 -2.75 35.41 -19.78
CA ILE A 848 -2.58 36.53 -20.73
C ILE A 848 -3.31 37.79 -20.25
N GLU A 849 -4.52 37.66 -19.68
CA GLU A 849 -5.25 38.77 -19.07
C GLU A 849 -4.49 39.43 -17.92
N ARG A 850 -3.69 38.65 -17.17
CA ARG A 850 -2.98 39.11 -15.97
C ARG A 850 -1.56 39.61 -16.24
N PHE A 851 -0.86 39.07 -17.24
CA PHE A 851 0.56 39.36 -17.48
C PHE A 851 0.92 39.72 -18.94
N GLY A 852 -0.06 39.72 -19.86
CA GLY A 852 0.14 39.99 -21.29
C GLY A 852 0.81 38.86 -22.08
N HIS A 853 1.05 39.09 -23.37
CA HIS A 853 1.83 38.19 -24.23
C HIS A 853 2.83 38.91 -25.13
N THR A 854 3.94 38.21 -25.42
CA THR A 854 4.95 38.60 -26.41
C THR A 854 5.00 37.68 -27.62
N TYR A 855 4.00 36.81 -27.80
CA TYR A 855 3.79 36.13 -29.07
C TYR A 855 3.56 37.20 -30.17
N PRO A 856 4.24 37.14 -31.34
CA PRO A 856 4.42 38.29 -32.24
C PRO A 856 3.18 38.66 -33.09
N LYS A 857 2.12 37.87 -33.07
CA LYS A 857 0.84 38.19 -33.71
C LYS A 857 -0.23 38.45 -32.65
N PRO A 858 -1.25 39.30 -32.89
CA PRO A 858 -2.38 39.45 -32.00
C PRO A 858 -3.08 38.11 -31.77
N LEU A 859 -3.66 37.94 -30.59
CA LEU A 859 -4.46 36.78 -30.22
C LEU A 859 -5.92 37.18 -30.11
N TYR A 860 -6.76 36.52 -30.88
CA TYR A 860 -8.21 36.69 -30.92
C TYR A 860 -8.85 35.65 -30.01
N LEU A 861 -9.72 36.10 -29.11
CA LEU A 861 -10.46 35.24 -28.20
C LEU A 861 -11.88 35.04 -28.72
N TYR A 862 -12.23 33.81 -29.06
CA TYR A 862 -13.57 33.43 -29.53
C TYR A 862 -14.35 32.67 -28.47
N ASN A 863 -15.67 32.82 -28.45
CA ASN A 863 -16.57 32.13 -27.54
C ASN A 863 -17.67 31.37 -28.31
N CYS A 864 -17.83 30.07 -28.04
CA CYS A 864 -18.90 29.22 -28.59
C CYS A 864 -19.95 28.88 -27.53
N THR A 865 -21.09 29.56 -27.58
CA THR A 865 -22.21 29.47 -26.62
C THR A 865 -22.77 28.05 -26.47
N LYS A 866 -22.97 27.32 -27.58
CA LYS A 866 -23.63 26.00 -27.62
C LYS A 866 -22.79 24.84 -27.07
N TYR A 867 -21.46 24.95 -27.01
CA TYR A 867 -20.54 23.80 -26.89
C TYR A 867 -20.73 22.88 -25.65
N ARG A 868 -21.45 23.33 -24.62
CA ARG A 868 -21.73 22.52 -23.42
C ARG A 868 -23.11 22.82 -22.82
N ARG A 869 -24.19 22.61 -23.59
CA ARG A 869 -25.59 22.91 -23.20
C ARG A 869 -25.76 24.38 -22.75
N GLY A 870 -25.28 25.32 -23.57
CA GLY A 870 -25.47 26.78 -23.36
C GLY A 870 -24.45 27.46 -22.43
N LEU A 871 -23.30 26.86 -22.16
CA LEU A 871 -22.31 27.37 -21.19
C LEU A 871 -21.16 28.22 -21.74
N GLY A 872 -21.05 28.39 -23.07
CA GLY A 872 -19.89 29.06 -23.67
C GLY A 872 -18.61 28.21 -23.67
N GLY A 873 -17.55 28.76 -24.25
CA GLY A 873 -16.26 28.09 -24.37
C GLY A 873 -15.23 28.94 -25.10
N HIS A 874 -14.15 29.33 -24.40
CA HIS A 874 -13.17 30.30 -24.92
C HIS A 874 -11.95 29.64 -25.57
N TRP A 875 -11.59 30.04 -26.81
CA TRP A 875 -10.29 29.70 -27.42
C TRP A 875 -9.54 30.89 -28.00
N LEU A 876 -8.21 30.75 -28.03
CA LEU A 876 -7.27 31.76 -28.53
C LEU A 876 -6.78 31.34 -29.93
N GLN A 877 -6.72 32.29 -30.86
CA GLN A 877 -6.24 32.05 -32.23
C GLN A 877 -5.42 33.23 -32.74
N SER A 878 -4.39 32.98 -33.54
CA SER A 878 -3.45 34.01 -34.01
C SER A 878 -3.68 34.54 -35.43
N ALA A 879 -4.87 34.27 -35.99
CA ALA A 879 -5.35 34.71 -37.29
C ALA A 879 -6.85 34.42 -37.40
N PHE A 880 -7.59 35.26 -38.13
CA PHE A 880 -8.88 34.86 -38.68
C PHE A 880 -8.65 33.79 -39.75
N ALA A 881 -9.44 32.72 -39.73
CA ALA A 881 -9.47 31.68 -40.76
C ALA A 881 -10.93 31.21 -40.94
N PRO A 882 -11.43 31.03 -42.18
CA PRO A 882 -12.84 30.77 -42.40
C PRO A 882 -13.25 29.32 -42.07
N LYS A 883 -14.40 29.22 -41.39
CA LYS A 883 -15.12 28.01 -40.94
C LYS A 883 -14.42 27.17 -39.85
N ASP A 884 -15.24 26.80 -38.87
CA ASP A 884 -14.85 26.19 -37.60
C ASP A 884 -15.17 24.68 -37.61
N PRO A 885 -14.27 23.78 -37.17
CA PRO A 885 -14.54 22.35 -37.01
C PRO A 885 -15.44 22.00 -35.80
N TYR A 886 -16.18 22.98 -35.24
CA TYR A 886 -17.12 22.90 -34.13
C TYR A 886 -18.56 23.38 -34.44
N GLN A 887 -19.04 23.27 -35.69
CA GLN A 887 -20.49 23.37 -35.99
C GLN A 887 -21.11 21.97 -36.16
N PRO A 888 -22.40 21.79 -35.77
CA PRO A 888 -23.53 22.40 -36.48
C PRO A 888 -24.14 23.63 -35.80
N GLY A 889 -24.44 24.66 -36.61
CA GLY A 889 -25.40 25.71 -36.26
C GLY A 889 -25.05 26.60 -35.05
N ASP A 890 -24.03 27.45 -35.20
CA ASP A 890 -23.97 28.88 -34.77
C ASP A 890 -22.54 29.39 -34.95
N ASN A 891 -22.36 30.65 -35.35
CA ASN A 891 -21.02 31.22 -35.59
C ASN A 891 -20.29 31.57 -34.28
N PRO A 892 -18.97 31.32 -34.17
CA PRO A 892 -18.19 31.72 -33.00
C PRO A 892 -18.08 33.24 -32.94
N VAL A 893 -18.38 33.82 -31.77
CA VAL A 893 -18.34 35.27 -31.55
C VAL A 893 -16.96 35.68 -31.06
N LEU A 894 -16.38 36.74 -31.63
CA LEU A 894 -15.17 37.37 -31.11
C LEU A 894 -15.51 38.12 -29.82
N GLU A 895 -14.91 37.72 -28.70
CA GLU A 895 -15.15 38.30 -27.37
C GLU A 895 -14.11 39.37 -27.03
N GLN A 896 -12.85 39.15 -27.38
CA GLN A 896 -11.74 40.03 -26.98
C GLN A 896 -10.55 39.89 -27.94
N THR A 897 -9.77 40.96 -28.08
CA THR A 897 -8.48 40.95 -28.78
C THR A 897 -7.36 41.27 -27.79
N PHE A 898 -6.27 40.50 -27.87
CA PHE A 898 -5.04 40.77 -27.16
C PHE A 898 -3.97 41.22 -28.17
N ALA A 899 -3.48 42.44 -27.99
CA ALA A 899 -2.40 42.99 -28.80
C ALA A 899 -1.04 42.44 -28.32
N PRO A 900 -0.10 42.14 -29.24
CA PRO A 900 1.24 41.70 -28.86
C PRO A 900 1.98 42.85 -28.17
N TYR A 901 2.56 42.58 -27.00
CA TYR A 901 3.31 43.58 -26.25
C TYR A 901 4.57 43.98 -27.02
N ARG A 902 4.49 45.13 -27.72
CA ARG A 902 5.67 45.83 -28.23
C ARG A 902 6.37 46.49 -27.07
N ALA A 903 7.51 45.94 -26.66
CA ALA A 903 8.41 46.66 -25.77
C ALA A 903 8.77 48.01 -26.41
N ARG A 904 8.55 49.12 -25.69
CA ARG A 904 9.06 50.42 -26.12
C ARG A 904 10.58 50.30 -26.25
N ARG A 905 11.13 50.48 -27.46
CA ARG A 905 12.49 51.01 -27.58
C ARG A 905 12.43 52.40 -26.96
N ASN A 906 13.21 52.63 -25.91
CA ASN A 906 13.40 53.98 -25.42
C ASN A 906 14.28 54.73 -26.44
N PRO A 907 13.88 55.92 -26.93
CA PRO A 907 14.72 56.73 -27.81
C PRO A 907 15.62 57.68 -26.99
N PHE A 908 16.23 57.13 -25.94
CA PHE A 908 17.27 57.67 -25.07
C PHE A 908 18.07 56.48 -24.53
#